data_AF-A0A849Q829-F1
#
_entry.id   AF-A0A849Q829-F1
#
_cell.length_a   1.000
_cell.length_b   1.000
_cell.length_c   1.000
_cell.angle_alpha   90.00
_cell.angle_beta   90.00
_cell.angle_gamma   90.00
#
_symmetry.space_group_name_H-M   'P 1'
#
loop_
_entity.id
_entity.type
_entity.pdbx_description
1 polymer ?
#
loop_
_entity_poly.entity_id
_entity_poly.type
_entity_poly.pdbx_seq_one_letter_code
_entity_poly.pdbx_strand_id
1 'polypeptide(L)'
;MTVLLISVESLSCIMRAAMLVILCILLFVPTPVIRPDDRSMTTPASLFAQEEIEIVRNWTIRIVLVNYDLDVIDEAVLLDHLPTQRTYDVDDALVTYNVDYEVSHADEAYVDNLRSLMLANSVNGSDTGTSLNETALEYQIAHEDEPQTIFYPRAGMSIDGYAVEDWLHENPAVEPPGLGYVFYLLNFSEFDSPSHELEHWYDYHAMDSDTSETQDWFRLEWDNELNEDVHFMYPGFGGRYNIYVLDPSADQWYLQWARLWWPNTGDPTHWTNDLEDVADSLNLGTPLGQELFNTYLQEYMYDPIAYLCVPFQHYLTPYVTQAKVRVLVFCMDVQDGVSVDSLRWVTNAEMQTAHLEELLPFISWDIEVDFLDINNYASWNNLFWDYAVLDGNTTLVDGGGLFYAISDQMRPQYIDVDSPNVELFGVIFIKKEMLMHVYGKTYTGLGSSGLGQTVIWKSWERYYRSDEVTPKSGISHIQLHETGHALGLLHTWSYDHYVGDFSYGPMGYYGMHNGTATFDRNWVQGTYLDQMEVEAREELDLRRSQMPANPRPETLIAERGVLNALERVGAIYHQMDWQGCYEAFNEVQDWLKRMTFSMHDTVPPVITDWGTVPTEFEFDTFTVWAQVTDDFAGVDNVTVHIVLNNSVELEYPCVFDGSDWSATVPDFDNYTSFVIWIEAYDWGLNRALSQQRILYGESGGGLFLWDPIAVAVVGAISTIAIVVVIWKLYARRKGV
;
A
#
# COMPACT_ATOMS: atom_id res chain seq x y z
N MET A 1 -25.62 -55.37 80.01
CA MET A 1 -24.69 -56.37 80.56
C MET A 1 -23.62 -56.59 79.51
N THR A 2 -22.36 -56.67 79.95
CA THR A 2 -21.13 -56.76 79.13
C THR A 2 -20.62 -55.42 78.58
N VAL A 3 -19.84 -54.78 79.45
CA VAL A 3 -18.73 -53.88 79.13
C VAL A 3 -17.73 -54.64 78.27
N LEU A 4 -17.31 -54.08 77.14
CA LEU A 4 -16.05 -54.44 76.49
C LEU A 4 -15.17 -53.18 76.42
N LEU A 5 -14.21 -53.15 77.34
CA LEU A 5 -13.06 -52.26 77.35
C LEU A 5 -12.17 -52.60 76.15
N ILE A 6 -12.03 -51.67 75.22
CA ILE A 6 -10.91 -51.65 74.28
C ILE A 6 -9.91 -50.63 74.81
N SER A 7 -8.66 -51.06 74.93
CA SER A 7 -7.56 -50.32 75.56
C SER A 7 -7.06 -49.16 74.68
N VAL A 8 -6.52 -48.15 75.33
CA VAL A 8 -6.00 -46.90 74.73
C VAL A 8 -4.81 -47.13 73.78
N GLU A 9 -4.23 -48.34 73.72
CA GLU A 9 -3.15 -48.68 72.78
C GLU A 9 -3.66 -49.09 71.39
N SER A 10 -4.93 -49.49 71.24
CA SER A 10 -5.52 -49.80 69.92
C SER A 10 -6.00 -48.55 69.17
N LEU A 11 -6.23 -47.43 69.86
CA LEU A 11 -6.52 -46.15 69.19
C LEU A 11 -5.27 -45.53 68.55
N SER A 12 -4.06 -45.77 69.07
CA SER A 12 -2.82 -45.23 68.50
C SER A 12 -2.44 -45.90 67.16
N CYS A 13 -2.65 -47.21 67.03
CA CYS A 13 -2.42 -47.93 65.77
C CYS A 13 -3.49 -47.64 64.72
N ILE A 14 -4.76 -47.50 65.11
CA ILE A 14 -5.85 -47.14 64.17
C ILE A 14 -5.73 -45.68 63.73
N MET A 15 -5.29 -44.76 64.60
CA MET A 15 -5.11 -43.36 64.24
C MET A 15 -3.85 -43.12 63.38
N ARG A 16 -2.81 -43.94 63.51
CA ARG A 16 -1.63 -43.92 62.60
C ARG A 16 -1.92 -44.59 61.25
N ALA A 17 -2.69 -45.69 61.21
CA ALA A 17 -3.12 -46.30 59.96
C ALA A 17 -4.16 -45.43 59.21
N ALA A 18 -5.05 -44.76 59.94
CA ALA A 18 -6.00 -43.80 59.35
C ALA A 18 -5.29 -42.52 58.86
N MET A 19 -4.29 -42.00 59.57
CA MET A 19 -3.50 -40.86 59.08
C MET A 19 -2.63 -41.22 57.86
N LEU A 20 -2.08 -42.44 57.78
CA LEU A 20 -1.30 -42.85 56.60
C LEU A 20 -2.18 -43.10 55.37
N VAL A 21 -3.38 -43.65 55.55
CA VAL A 21 -4.35 -43.83 54.46
C VAL A 21 -4.96 -42.49 54.01
N ILE A 22 -5.17 -41.53 54.92
CA ILE A 22 -5.60 -40.16 54.58
C ILE A 22 -4.47 -39.39 53.86
N LEU A 23 -3.20 -39.59 54.24
CA LEU A 23 -2.07 -38.95 53.55
C LEU A 23 -1.82 -39.54 52.13
N CYS A 24 -2.03 -40.85 51.95
CA CYS A 24 -1.91 -41.50 50.64
C CYS A 24 -3.11 -41.23 49.72
N ILE A 25 -4.32 -41.00 50.26
CA ILE A 25 -5.49 -40.58 49.46
C ILE A 25 -5.38 -39.08 49.06
N LEU A 26 -4.66 -38.25 49.83
CA LEU A 26 -4.40 -36.85 49.48
C LEU A 26 -3.32 -36.65 48.41
N LEU A 27 -2.59 -37.71 48.01
CA LEU A 27 -1.56 -37.63 46.94
C LEU A 27 -2.02 -38.16 45.58
N PHE A 28 -3.23 -38.74 45.47
CA PHE A 28 -3.72 -39.36 44.22
C PHE A 28 -5.22 -39.14 43.96
N VAL A 29 -5.74 -37.93 44.21
CA VAL A 29 -6.99 -37.48 43.57
C VAL A 29 -6.69 -36.21 42.76
N PRO A 30 -6.91 -36.21 41.44
CA PRO A 30 -6.74 -35.02 40.62
C PRO A 30 -7.69 -33.94 41.11
N THR A 31 -7.17 -32.77 41.45
CA THR A 31 -8.00 -31.58 41.58
C THR A 31 -8.39 -31.14 40.17
N PRO A 32 -9.69 -31.13 39.82
CA PRO A 32 -10.13 -30.31 38.72
C PRO A 32 -9.95 -28.86 39.15
N VAL A 33 -9.28 -28.05 38.33
CA VAL A 33 -9.33 -26.60 38.45
C VAL A 33 -10.76 -26.20 38.07
N ILE A 34 -11.67 -26.26 39.04
CA ILE A 34 -12.97 -25.58 38.97
C ILE A 34 -12.76 -24.26 39.69
N ARG A 35 -12.64 -23.21 38.88
CA ARG A 35 -12.73 -21.81 39.29
C ARG A 35 -13.99 -21.62 40.15
N PRO A 36 -13.95 -20.73 41.16
CA PRO A 36 -15.12 -20.46 41.99
C PRO A 36 -16.34 -20.16 41.13
N ASP A 37 -17.43 -20.86 41.41
CA ASP A 37 -18.79 -20.50 41.02
C ASP A 37 -19.11 -19.17 41.71
N ASP A 38 -18.70 -18.09 41.07
CA ASP A 38 -19.17 -16.75 41.37
C ASP A 38 -20.64 -16.77 40.97
N ARG A 39 -21.49 -17.00 41.97
CA ARG A 39 -22.90 -16.64 41.86
C ARG A 39 -22.92 -15.26 41.28
N SER A 40 -23.36 -15.19 40.04
CA SER A 40 -23.61 -13.98 39.30
C SER A 40 -24.17 -12.94 40.26
N MET A 41 -23.32 -12.02 40.71
CA MET A 41 -23.70 -10.64 40.57
C MET A 41 -23.98 -10.52 39.08
N THR A 42 -25.24 -10.76 38.71
CA THR A 42 -25.88 -10.02 37.65
C THR A 42 -25.78 -8.56 38.09
N THR A 43 -24.58 -7.99 37.95
CA THR A 43 -24.46 -6.72 37.26
C THR A 43 -25.43 -6.86 36.10
N PRO A 44 -26.36 -5.92 35.90
CA PRO A 44 -26.99 -5.83 34.61
C PRO A 44 -25.84 -5.44 33.65
N ALA A 45 -25.06 -6.44 33.23
CA ALA A 45 -24.73 -6.57 31.84
C ALA A 45 -26.10 -6.63 31.17
N SER A 46 -26.66 -5.45 30.89
CA SER A 46 -27.20 -5.25 29.57
C SER A 46 -26.07 -5.68 28.65
N LEU A 47 -26.10 -6.96 28.29
CA LEU A 47 -25.62 -7.47 27.03
C LEU A 47 -26.23 -6.54 25.99
N PHE A 48 -25.57 -5.42 25.74
CA PHE A 48 -25.38 -5.03 24.36
C PHE A 48 -24.54 -6.17 23.84
N ALA A 49 -25.17 -7.11 23.12
CA ALA A 49 -24.41 -7.84 22.12
C ALA A 49 -23.80 -6.71 21.29
N GLN A 50 -22.49 -6.52 21.41
CA GLN A 50 -21.77 -5.66 20.50
C GLN A 50 -22.10 -6.27 19.14
N GLU A 51 -22.87 -5.55 18.33
CA GLU A 51 -23.10 -5.99 16.96
C GLU A 51 -21.71 -6.13 16.36
N GLU A 52 -21.42 -7.32 15.86
CA GLU A 52 -20.18 -7.60 15.14
C GLU A 52 -20.03 -6.53 14.06
N ILE A 53 -18.90 -5.83 14.05
CA ILE A 53 -18.67 -4.77 13.07
C ILE A 53 -18.54 -5.45 11.71
N GLU A 54 -19.52 -5.22 10.85
CA GLU A 54 -19.51 -5.71 9.47
C GLU A 54 -19.16 -4.56 8.54
N ILE A 55 -18.05 -4.70 7.82
CA ILE A 55 -17.65 -3.78 6.74
C ILE A 55 -17.93 -4.48 5.41
N VAL A 56 -18.73 -3.85 4.56
CA VAL A 56 -19.09 -4.39 3.25
C VAL A 56 -18.57 -3.45 2.16
N ARG A 57 -17.77 -4.00 1.24
CA ARG A 57 -17.31 -3.34 0.01
C ARG A 57 -17.93 -4.03 -1.19
N ASN A 58 -18.55 -3.28 -2.09
CA ASN A 58 -19.11 -3.82 -3.33
C ASN A 58 -18.21 -3.41 -4.49
N TRP A 59 -17.43 -4.37 -4.97
CA TRP A 59 -16.52 -4.25 -6.10
C TRP A 59 -17.26 -4.61 -7.39
N THR A 60 -16.88 -3.97 -8.49
CA THR A 60 -17.39 -4.33 -9.83
C THR A 60 -16.24 -4.63 -10.77
N ILE A 61 -16.32 -5.77 -11.47
CA ILE A 61 -15.43 -6.10 -12.58
C ILE A 61 -16.23 -5.97 -13.88
N ARG A 62 -15.88 -4.98 -14.70
CA ARG A 62 -16.48 -4.77 -16.02
C ARG A 62 -15.71 -5.58 -17.05
N ILE A 63 -16.30 -6.61 -17.62
CA ILE A 63 -15.71 -7.44 -18.67
C ILE A 63 -16.14 -6.89 -20.03
N VAL A 64 -15.19 -6.46 -20.84
CA VAL A 64 -15.43 -5.95 -22.19
C VAL A 64 -14.98 -6.99 -23.21
N LEU A 65 -15.92 -7.56 -23.94
CA LEU A 65 -15.68 -8.46 -25.06
C LEU A 65 -15.38 -7.64 -26.31
N VAL A 66 -14.20 -7.85 -26.90
CA VAL A 66 -13.71 -7.09 -28.06
C VAL A 66 -13.49 -8.05 -29.23
N ASN A 67 -14.16 -7.78 -30.35
CA ASN A 67 -14.04 -8.55 -31.60
C ASN A 67 -14.50 -10.03 -31.50
N TYR A 68 -15.48 -10.32 -30.64
CA TYR A 68 -16.16 -11.62 -30.58
C TYR A 68 -17.47 -11.63 -31.38
N ASP A 69 -17.81 -12.78 -31.97
CA ASP A 69 -19.16 -13.03 -32.46
C ASP A 69 -20.11 -13.25 -31.28
N LEU A 70 -21.07 -12.35 -31.09
CA LEU A 70 -21.99 -12.37 -29.96
C LEU A 70 -22.90 -13.60 -29.96
N ASP A 71 -23.13 -14.22 -31.12
CA ASP A 71 -23.98 -15.40 -31.24
C ASP A 71 -23.33 -16.66 -30.62
N VAL A 72 -22.02 -16.63 -30.33
CA VAL A 72 -21.29 -17.75 -29.72
C VAL A 72 -20.97 -17.56 -28.24
N ILE A 73 -21.26 -16.38 -27.67
CA ILE A 73 -20.99 -16.08 -26.27
C ILE A 73 -22.21 -16.43 -25.40
N ASP A 74 -21.97 -17.21 -24.35
CA ASP A 74 -22.93 -17.47 -23.28
C ASP A 74 -22.39 -16.85 -21.99
N GLU A 75 -22.91 -15.66 -21.64
CA GLU A 75 -22.50 -14.92 -20.45
C GLU A 75 -22.66 -15.71 -19.15
N ALA A 76 -23.66 -16.61 -19.08
CA ALA A 76 -23.87 -17.40 -17.87
C ALA A 76 -22.76 -18.45 -17.68
N VAL A 77 -22.25 -19.02 -18.77
CA VAL A 77 -21.11 -19.94 -18.75
C VAL A 77 -19.81 -19.17 -18.55
N LEU A 78 -19.65 -18.02 -19.23
CA LEU A 78 -18.46 -17.18 -19.14
C LEU A 78 -18.17 -16.70 -17.72
N LEU A 79 -19.24 -16.34 -16.97
CA LEU A 79 -19.14 -15.87 -15.59
C LEU A 79 -19.20 -16.99 -14.56
N ASP A 80 -19.43 -18.24 -14.98
CA ASP A 80 -19.54 -19.35 -14.03
C ASP A 80 -18.21 -19.53 -13.28
N HIS A 81 -18.31 -19.96 -12.03
CA HIS A 81 -17.18 -20.20 -11.13
C HIS A 81 -16.26 -19.00 -10.81
N LEU A 82 -16.49 -17.81 -11.39
CA LEU A 82 -15.76 -16.61 -10.98
C LEU A 82 -16.08 -16.23 -9.52
N PRO A 83 -15.10 -15.70 -8.76
CA PRO A 83 -15.27 -15.41 -7.34
C PRO A 83 -16.24 -14.25 -7.09
N THR A 84 -17.42 -14.53 -6.55
CA THR A 84 -18.44 -13.50 -6.26
C THR A 84 -18.27 -12.81 -4.91
N GLN A 85 -17.41 -13.35 -4.04
CA GLN A 85 -17.21 -12.83 -2.70
C GLN A 85 -15.84 -13.22 -2.16
N ARG A 86 -15.28 -12.33 -1.34
CA ARG A 86 -14.15 -12.62 -0.45
C ARG A 86 -14.44 -12.07 0.93
N THR A 87 -14.05 -12.80 1.97
CA THR A 87 -14.19 -12.38 3.36
C THR A 87 -12.88 -12.58 4.12
N TYR A 88 -12.59 -11.70 5.05
CA TYR A 88 -11.50 -11.88 6.01
C TYR A 88 -11.82 -11.19 7.32
N ASP A 89 -11.22 -11.71 8.39
CA ASP A 89 -11.42 -11.22 9.75
C ASP A 89 -10.37 -10.14 10.07
N VAL A 90 -10.81 -9.09 10.76
CA VAL A 90 -9.97 -8.06 11.36
C VAL A 90 -10.36 -7.96 12.83
N ASP A 91 -9.55 -8.54 13.72
CA ASP A 91 -9.87 -8.69 15.14
C ASP A 91 -11.27 -9.31 15.36
N ASP A 92 -12.21 -8.57 15.96
CA ASP A 92 -13.61 -9.01 16.21
C ASP A 92 -14.59 -8.52 15.12
N ALA A 93 -14.09 -8.06 13.96
CA ALA A 93 -14.86 -7.55 12.83
C ALA A 93 -14.71 -8.42 11.57
N LEU A 94 -15.77 -8.47 10.76
CA LEU A 94 -15.79 -9.17 9.48
C LEU A 94 -15.80 -8.16 8.33
N VAL A 95 -14.82 -8.27 7.43
CA VAL A 95 -14.78 -7.48 6.19
C VAL A 95 -15.19 -8.38 5.02
N THR A 96 -16.19 -7.93 4.27
CA THR A 96 -16.75 -8.65 3.11
C THR A 96 -16.60 -7.81 1.85
N TYR A 97 -15.91 -8.35 0.86
CA TYR A 97 -15.87 -7.82 -0.50
C TYR A 97 -16.85 -8.64 -1.36
N ASN A 98 -17.96 -8.03 -1.76
CA ASN A 98 -18.85 -8.59 -2.77
C ASN A 98 -18.34 -8.17 -4.15
N VAL A 99 -18.37 -9.08 -5.11
CA VAL A 99 -17.87 -8.86 -6.47
C VAL A 99 -19.00 -9.06 -7.45
N ASP A 100 -19.38 -7.96 -8.11
CA ASP A 100 -20.35 -7.96 -9.20
C ASP A 100 -19.62 -7.95 -10.55
N TYR A 101 -20.16 -8.69 -11.51
CA TYR A 101 -19.63 -8.77 -12.88
C TYR A 101 -20.60 -8.11 -13.86
N GLU A 102 -20.10 -7.22 -14.70
CA GLU A 102 -20.86 -6.58 -15.77
C GLU A 102 -20.21 -6.87 -17.12
N VAL A 103 -20.87 -7.61 -18.00
CA VAL A 103 -20.38 -7.90 -19.35
C VAL A 103 -20.86 -6.81 -20.31
N SER A 104 -19.96 -6.35 -21.17
CA SER A 104 -20.22 -5.37 -22.22
C SER A 104 -19.48 -5.76 -23.50
N HIS A 105 -19.92 -5.21 -24.63
CA HIS A 105 -19.31 -5.50 -25.94
C HIS A 105 -18.83 -4.21 -26.57
N ALA A 106 -17.60 -4.21 -27.08
CA ALA A 106 -17.09 -3.10 -27.87
C ALA A 106 -17.83 -3.01 -29.21
N ASP A 107 -18.09 -1.78 -29.66
CA ASP A 107 -18.66 -1.56 -30.99
C ASP A 107 -17.60 -1.71 -32.10
N GLU A 108 -18.06 -1.86 -33.35
CA GLU A 108 -17.18 -2.05 -34.51
C GLU A 108 -16.17 -0.90 -34.68
N ALA A 109 -16.57 0.34 -34.37
CA ALA A 109 -15.68 1.49 -34.47
C ALA A 109 -14.57 1.45 -33.40
N TYR A 110 -14.89 1.01 -32.19
CA TYR A 110 -13.92 0.79 -31.12
C TYR A 110 -12.93 -0.31 -31.50
N VAL A 111 -13.42 -1.45 -32.00
CA VAL A 111 -12.59 -2.57 -32.48
C VAL A 111 -11.66 -2.09 -33.60
N ASP A 112 -12.16 -1.34 -34.58
CA ASP A 112 -11.36 -0.82 -35.69
C ASP A 112 -10.26 0.15 -35.23
N ASN A 113 -10.55 0.99 -34.24
CA ASN A 113 -9.58 1.92 -33.67
C ASN A 113 -8.49 1.18 -32.89
N LEU A 114 -8.88 0.21 -32.06
CA LEU A 114 -7.93 -0.61 -31.30
C LEU A 114 -7.05 -1.45 -32.24
N ARG A 115 -7.64 -2.10 -33.24
CA ARG A 115 -6.89 -2.82 -34.30
C ARG A 115 -5.87 -1.92 -34.99
N SER A 116 -6.30 -0.71 -35.36
CA SER A 116 -5.42 0.26 -36.03
C SER A 116 -4.27 0.71 -35.12
N LEU A 117 -4.53 0.91 -33.84
CA LEU A 117 -3.51 1.21 -32.84
C LEU A 117 -2.50 0.06 -32.72
N MET A 118 -2.97 -1.17 -32.56
CA MET A 118 -2.11 -2.36 -32.42
C MET A 118 -1.21 -2.53 -33.64
N LEU A 119 -1.79 -2.45 -34.85
CA LEU A 119 -1.01 -2.52 -36.09
C LEU A 119 0.02 -1.39 -36.21
N ALA A 120 -0.31 -0.17 -35.77
CA ALA A 120 0.60 0.96 -35.81
C ALA A 120 1.74 0.86 -34.78
N ASN A 121 1.56 0.10 -33.71
CA ASN A 121 2.53 -0.11 -32.64
C ASN A 121 3.00 -1.58 -32.59
N SER A 122 3.17 -2.19 -33.76
CA SER A 122 3.65 -3.56 -33.89
C SER A 122 4.92 -3.69 -34.72
N VAL A 123 5.71 -4.72 -34.43
CA VAL A 123 6.88 -5.14 -35.21
C VAL A 123 6.63 -6.53 -35.77
N ASN A 124 6.67 -6.66 -37.09
CA ASN A 124 6.50 -7.92 -37.81
C ASN A 124 7.86 -8.43 -38.34
N GLY A 125 8.16 -9.73 -38.19
CA GLY A 125 9.43 -10.28 -38.65
C GLY A 125 9.61 -11.79 -38.42
N SER A 126 10.78 -12.32 -38.81
CA SER A 126 11.13 -13.75 -38.70
C SER A 126 11.71 -14.18 -37.35
N ASP A 127 12.11 -13.21 -36.53
CA ASP A 127 12.81 -13.40 -35.25
C ASP A 127 12.34 -12.33 -34.26
N THR A 128 11.03 -12.09 -34.25
CA THR A 128 10.39 -11.11 -33.34
C THR A 128 9.96 -11.74 -32.02
N GLY A 129 9.97 -13.08 -31.96
CA GLY A 129 9.43 -13.87 -30.87
C GLY A 129 10.23 -15.14 -30.58
N THR A 130 9.78 -15.92 -29.59
CA THR A 130 10.42 -17.15 -29.12
C THR A 130 9.43 -18.30 -29.03
N SER A 131 9.83 -19.49 -29.48
CA SER A 131 9.08 -20.74 -29.31
C SER A 131 9.79 -21.66 -28.31
N LEU A 132 9.02 -22.41 -27.54
CA LEU A 132 9.53 -23.42 -26.62
C LEU A 132 9.64 -24.79 -27.29
N ASN A 133 10.77 -25.46 -27.09
CA ASN A 133 10.97 -26.85 -27.42
C ASN A 133 10.72 -27.72 -26.18
N GLU A 134 9.47 -28.16 -26.02
CA GLU A 134 9.04 -28.99 -24.89
C GLU A 134 9.87 -30.27 -24.74
N THR A 135 10.22 -30.94 -25.85
CA THR A 135 11.03 -32.17 -25.81
C THR A 135 12.43 -31.91 -25.25
N ALA A 136 13.05 -30.78 -25.60
CA ALA A 136 14.34 -30.39 -25.05
C ALA A 136 14.22 -30.03 -23.55
N LEU A 137 13.14 -29.36 -23.16
CA LEU A 137 12.85 -29.05 -21.76
C LEU A 137 12.64 -30.32 -20.91
N GLU A 138 11.82 -31.26 -21.38
CA GLU A 138 11.61 -32.55 -20.72
C GLU A 138 12.90 -33.36 -20.60
N TYR A 139 13.71 -33.41 -21.67
CA TYR A 139 15.01 -34.05 -21.62
C TYR A 139 15.88 -33.45 -20.53
N GLN A 140 15.90 -32.13 -20.45
CA GLN A 140 16.72 -31.43 -19.49
C GLN A 140 16.23 -31.58 -18.04
N ILE A 141 14.93 -31.56 -17.80
CA ILE A 141 14.36 -31.85 -16.47
C ILE A 141 14.81 -33.24 -15.99
N ALA A 142 14.95 -34.20 -16.90
CA ALA A 142 15.43 -35.54 -16.58
C ALA A 142 16.96 -35.65 -16.44
N HIS A 143 17.73 -34.66 -16.93
CA HIS A 143 19.20 -34.62 -16.97
C HIS A 143 19.68 -33.21 -16.63
N GLU A 144 19.56 -32.82 -15.35
CA GLU A 144 19.83 -31.45 -14.88
C GLU A 144 21.27 -30.96 -15.17
N ASP A 145 22.22 -31.88 -15.38
CA ASP A 145 23.62 -31.61 -15.72
C ASP A 145 23.90 -31.51 -17.23
N GLU A 146 22.90 -31.68 -18.09
CA GLU A 146 23.02 -31.64 -19.56
C GLU A 146 22.17 -30.50 -20.18
N PRO A 147 22.64 -29.24 -20.17
CA PRO A 147 21.87 -28.11 -20.64
C PRO A 147 21.49 -28.20 -22.13
N GLN A 148 20.27 -27.78 -22.46
CA GLN A 148 19.69 -27.82 -23.80
C GLN A 148 19.31 -26.41 -24.28
N THR A 149 19.32 -26.23 -25.61
CA THR A 149 18.60 -25.12 -26.25
C THR A 149 17.11 -25.45 -26.25
N ILE A 150 16.36 -24.79 -25.37
CA ILE A 150 14.92 -24.94 -25.21
C ILE A 150 14.14 -23.82 -25.90
N PHE A 151 14.77 -22.68 -26.16
CA PHE A 151 14.15 -21.53 -26.84
C PHE A 151 14.69 -21.38 -28.27
N TYR A 152 13.79 -21.15 -29.23
CA TYR A 152 14.12 -20.93 -30.64
C TYR A 152 13.40 -19.68 -31.18
N PRO A 153 14.02 -18.88 -32.06
CA PRO A 153 13.34 -17.76 -32.70
C PRO A 153 12.08 -18.19 -33.44
N ARG A 154 11.02 -17.38 -33.36
CA ARG A 154 9.77 -17.56 -34.11
C ARG A 154 9.40 -16.27 -34.85
N ALA A 155 8.72 -16.45 -35.98
CA ALA A 155 8.17 -15.37 -36.78
C ALA A 155 6.79 -14.95 -36.27
N GLY A 156 6.50 -13.65 -36.34
CA GLY A 156 5.19 -13.13 -35.94
C GLY A 156 5.16 -11.63 -35.74
N MET A 157 4.17 -11.16 -35.00
CA MET A 157 3.85 -9.76 -34.73
C MET A 157 3.93 -9.48 -33.24
N SER A 158 4.99 -8.77 -32.83
CA SER A 158 5.12 -8.25 -31.48
C SER A 158 4.40 -6.91 -31.36
N ILE A 159 3.39 -6.81 -30.51
CA ILE A 159 2.54 -5.63 -30.32
C ILE A 159 2.92 -4.95 -29.00
N ASP A 160 3.15 -3.64 -29.01
CA ASP A 160 3.49 -2.88 -27.81
C ASP A 160 2.31 -2.85 -26.82
N GLY A 161 2.39 -3.64 -25.74
CA GLY A 161 1.36 -3.76 -24.72
C GLY A 161 1.19 -2.49 -23.87
N TYR A 162 2.24 -1.67 -23.69
CA TYR A 162 2.12 -0.37 -23.02
C TYR A 162 1.25 0.57 -23.83
N ALA A 163 1.49 0.64 -25.15
CA ALA A 163 0.68 1.47 -26.04
C ALA A 163 -0.79 1.04 -26.04
N VAL A 164 -1.07 -0.27 -25.97
CA VAL A 164 -2.43 -0.80 -25.89
C VAL A 164 -3.09 -0.43 -24.57
N GLU A 165 -2.45 -0.70 -23.43
CA GLU A 165 -3.03 -0.40 -22.11
C GLU A 165 -3.24 1.11 -21.89
N ASP A 166 -2.28 1.95 -22.30
CA ASP A 166 -2.41 3.42 -22.25
C ASP A 166 -3.62 3.90 -23.07
N TRP A 167 -3.80 3.37 -24.27
CA TRP A 167 -4.93 3.75 -25.10
C TRP A 167 -6.27 3.30 -24.51
N LEU A 168 -6.35 2.09 -23.94
CA LEU A 168 -7.55 1.58 -23.27
C LEU A 168 -7.92 2.39 -22.02
N HIS A 169 -6.91 2.91 -21.31
CA HIS A 169 -7.13 3.82 -20.19
C HIS A 169 -7.68 5.19 -20.65
N GLU A 170 -7.11 5.75 -21.71
CA GLU A 170 -7.52 7.04 -22.26
C GLU A 170 -8.85 6.99 -23.04
N ASN A 171 -9.21 5.81 -23.57
CA ASN A 171 -10.38 5.60 -24.41
C ASN A 171 -11.16 4.38 -23.92
N PRO A 172 -11.73 4.40 -22.70
CA PRO A 172 -12.37 3.21 -22.17
C PRO A 172 -13.67 2.90 -22.92
N ALA A 173 -13.89 1.63 -23.26
CA ALA A 173 -15.12 1.18 -23.93
C ALA A 173 -16.38 1.36 -23.06
N VAL A 174 -16.18 1.34 -21.74
CA VAL A 174 -17.21 1.49 -20.71
C VAL A 174 -16.67 2.40 -19.62
N GLU A 175 -17.56 3.13 -18.93
CA GLU A 175 -17.15 3.92 -17.78
C GLU A 175 -16.49 3.02 -16.72
N PRO A 176 -15.25 3.28 -16.28
CA PRO A 176 -14.62 2.49 -15.23
C PRO A 176 -15.46 2.48 -13.94
N PRO A 177 -15.55 1.36 -13.21
CA PRO A 177 -16.24 1.34 -11.92
C PRO A 177 -15.49 2.21 -10.90
N GLY A 178 -16.21 2.81 -9.95
CA GLY A 178 -15.58 3.57 -8.87
C GLY A 178 -14.67 2.69 -8.00
N LEU A 179 -15.16 1.50 -7.64
CA LEU A 179 -14.42 0.48 -6.92
C LEU A 179 -14.36 -0.81 -7.75
N GLY A 180 -13.23 -1.04 -8.41
CA GLY A 180 -12.98 -2.27 -9.16
C GLY A 180 -12.15 -2.09 -10.41
N TYR A 181 -12.39 -2.95 -11.40
CA TYR A 181 -11.50 -3.15 -12.53
C TYR A 181 -12.26 -3.21 -13.86
N VAL A 182 -11.56 -2.86 -14.95
CA VAL A 182 -12.01 -3.14 -16.31
C VAL A 182 -11.16 -4.27 -16.88
N PHE A 183 -11.80 -5.35 -17.30
CA PHE A 183 -11.17 -6.52 -17.88
C PHE A 183 -11.50 -6.59 -19.37
N TYR A 184 -10.52 -6.41 -20.25
CA TYR A 184 -10.71 -6.53 -21.69
C TYR A 184 -10.38 -7.95 -22.12
N LEU A 185 -11.38 -8.66 -22.66
CA LEU A 185 -11.19 -9.95 -23.32
C LEU A 185 -11.19 -9.71 -24.83
N LEU A 186 -10.04 -9.89 -25.46
CA LEU A 186 -9.79 -9.60 -26.86
C LEU A 186 -9.81 -10.88 -27.69
N ASN A 187 -10.14 -10.74 -28.97
CA ASN A 187 -9.97 -11.78 -29.98
C ASN A 187 -9.40 -11.13 -31.23
N PHE A 188 -8.10 -11.30 -31.47
CA PHE A 188 -7.43 -10.81 -32.67
C PHE A 188 -6.78 -11.93 -33.48
N SER A 189 -7.36 -13.14 -33.45
CA SER A 189 -7.02 -14.30 -34.29
C SER A 189 -6.90 -14.00 -35.80
N GLU A 190 -7.43 -12.87 -36.28
CA GLU A 190 -7.22 -12.40 -37.66
C GLU A 190 -5.78 -11.93 -37.96
N PHE A 191 -4.96 -11.72 -36.93
CA PHE A 191 -3.54 -11.42 -37.04
C PHE A 191 -2.70 -12.68 -37.28
N ASP A 192 -3.24 -13.84 -36.93
CA ASP A 192 -2.55 -15.11 -37.02
C ASP A 192 -2.75 -15.76 -38.38
N SER A 193 -1.79 -16.62 -38.74
CA SER A 193 -1.90 -17.43 -39.95
C SER A 193 -2.58 -18.77 -39.62
N PRO A 194 -3.44 -19.32 -40.50
CA PRO A 194 -4.07 -20.64 -40.27
C PRO A 194 -3.10 -21.83 -40.15
N SER A 195 -1.80 -21.59 -40.35
CA SER A 195 -0.74 -22.60 -40.21
C SER A 195 0.15 -22.36 -39.00
N HIS A 196 -0.13 -21.37 -38.15
CA HIS A 196 0.67 -20.99 -36.97
C HIS A 196 2.14 -20.62 -37.31
N GLU A 197 2.39 -20.29 -38.59
CA GLU A 197 3.71 -19.84 -39.07
C GLU A 197 3.96 -18.36 -38.75
N LEU A 198 2.90 -17.60 -38.51
CA LEU A 198 2.88 -16.22 -38.03
C LEU A 198 1.83 -16.14 -36.94
N GLU A 199 2.26 -15.79 -35.74
CA GLU A 199 1.38 -15.48 -34.60
C GLU A 199 1.53 -14.01 -34.19
N HIS A 200 0.62 -13.52 -33.38
CA HIS A 200 0.77 -12.28 -32.62
C HIS A 200 0.93 -12.52 -31.12
N TRP A 201 1.51 -11.55 -30.44
CA TRP A 201 1.62 -11.49 -28.99
C TRP A 201 1.84 -10.05 -28.55
N TYR A 202 1.77 -9.81 -27.25
CA TYR A 202 2.09 -8.51 -26.67
C TYR A 202 3.48 -8.52 -26.05
N ASP A 203 4.20 -7.41 -26.21
CA ASP A 203 5.44 -7.11 -25.53
C ASP A 203 5.19 -6.02 -24.48
N TYR A 204 5.48 -6.35 -23.23
CA TYR A 204 5.26 -5.48 -22.09
C TYR A 204 6.57 -4.91 -21.52
N HIS A 205 7.65 -4.96 -22.33
CA HIS A 205 8.95 -4.34 -22.08
C HIS A 205 9.57 -4.71 -20.73
N ALA A 206 9.64 -6.00 -20.41
CA ALA A 206 10.27 -6.44 -19.16
C ALA A 206 11.73 -5.96 -19.07
N MET A 207 12.08 -5.34 -17.94
CA MET A 207 13.40 -4.74 -17.71
C MET A 207 13.92 -5.07 -16.30
N ASP A 208 15.19 -5.45 -16.22
CA ASP A 208 15.84 -5.64 -14.93
C ASP A 208 15.96 -4.30 -14.17
N SER A 209 15.55 -4.29 -12.90
CA SER A 209 15.51 -3.09 -12.05
C SER A 209 16.86 -2.43 -11.89
N ASP A 210 17.87 -3.26 -11.71
CA ASP A 210 19.17 -2.85 -11.21
C ASP A 210 20.08 -2.36 -12.35
N THR A 211 19.86 -2.88 -13.56
CA THR A 211 20.67 -2.57 -14.75
C THR A 211 19.93 -1.72 -15.78
N SER A 212 18.59 -1.72 -15.75
CA SER A 212 17.74 -1.20 -16.83
C SER A 212 17.99 -1.86 -18.18
N GLU A 213 18.61 -3.05 -18.22
CA GLU A 213 18.68 -3.85 -19.44
C GLU A 213 17.31 -4.47 -19.74
N THR A 214 16.99 -4.56 -21.02
CA THR A 214 15.88 -5.37 -21.50
C THR A 214 16.09 -6.81 -21.05
N GLN A 215 15.03 -7.41 -20.51
CA GLN A 215 15.04 -8.82 -20.16
C GLN A 215 14.87 -9.65 -21.43
N ASP A 216 15.99 -10.00 -22.06
CA ASP A 216 16.12 -10.90 -23.21
C ASP A 216 16.64 -12.29 -22.79
N TRP A 217 16.45 -12.61 -21.51
CA TRP A 217 16.87 -13.86 -20.87
C TRP A 217 15.77 -14.31 -19.93
N PHE A 218 15.61 -15.62 -19.80
CA PHE A 218 14.66 -16.18 -18.87
C PHE A 218 15.36 -16.80 -17.66
N ARG A 219 14.76 -16.64 -16.48
CA ARG A 219 15.30 -17.15 -15.22
C ARG A 219 15.25 -18.68 -15.22
N LEU A 220 16.32 -19.28 -15.71
CA LEU A 220 16.61 -20.70 -15.52
C LEU A 220 17.55 -20.82 -14.31
N GLU A 221 17.30 -21.79 -13.44
CA GLU A 221 18.17 -22.00 -12.26
C GLU A 221 19.61 -22.40 -12.65
N TRP A 222 19.79 -22.78 -13.91
CA TRP A 222 21.02 -23.16 -14.61
C TRP A 222 21.21 -22.30 -15.90
N ASP A 223 20.78 -21.04 -15.84
CA ASP A 223 20.97 -20.04 -16.90
C ASP A 223 22.33 -20.18 -17.60
N ASN A 224 22.29 -20.27 -18.94
CA ASN A 224 23.42 -20.63 -19.78
C ASN A 224 23.26 -20.05 -21.19
N GLU A 225 24.38 -20.01 -21.92
CA GLU A 225 24.52 -19.41 -23.25
C GLU A 225 23.70 -20.12 -24.36
N LEU A 226 23.07 -21.27 -24.10
CA LEU A 226 22.26 -21.96 -25.12
C LEU A 226 20.88 -21.32 -25.31
N ASN A 227 20.47 -20.41 -24.43
CA ASN A 227 19.13 -19.82 -24.38
C ASN A 227 19.21 -18.29 -24.25
N GLU A 228 19.97 -17.67 -25.15
CA GLU A 228 20.04 -16.21 -25.33
C GLU A 228 18.85 -15.70 -26.18
N ASP A 229 18.60 -14.40 -26.16
CA ASP A 229 17.58 -13.70 -26.96
C ASP A 229 16.13 -14.22 -26.76
N VAL A 230 15.73 -14.43 -25.51
CA VAL A 230 14.37 -14.86 -25.15
C VAL A 230 13.41 -13.66 -25.17
N HIS A 231 12.41 -13.73 -26.03
CA HIS A 231 11.31 -12.75 -26.08
C HIS A 231 10.16 -13.18 -25.18
N PHE A 232 9.67 -12.24 -24.38
CA PHE A 232 8.52 -12.45 -23.48
C PHE A 232 7.23 -12.13 -24.23
N MET A 233 6.45 -13.18 -24.49
CA MET A 233 5.18 -13.14 -25.20
C MET A 233 4.04 -13.17 -24.19
N TYR A 234 3.30 -12.08 -24.13
CA TYR A 234 2.22 -11.89 -23.18
C TYR A 234 0.88 -12.14 -23.89
N PRO A 235 0.08 -13.14 -23.47
CA PRO A 235 -1.30 -13.29 -23.93
C PRO A 235 -2.26 -12.42 -23.10
N GLY A 236 -1.84 -11.99 -21.91
CA GLY A 236 -2.52 -11.01 -21.09
C GLY A 236 -1.52 -10.03 -20.51
N PHE A 237 -1.97 -8.87 -20.04
CA PHE A 237 -1.12 -7.85 -19.41
C PHE A 237 -1.97 -6.82 -18.68
N GLY A 238 -1.37 -6.13 -17.71
CA GLY A 238 -2.01 -5.03 -17.02
C GLY A 238 -1.38 -4.75 -15.66
N GLY A 239 -1.95 -3.78 -14.95
CA GLY A 239 -1.49 -3.39 -13.62
C GLY A 239 -0.79 -2.04 -13.57
N ARG A 240 -0.65 -1.32 -14.68
CA ARG A 240 -0.31 0.13 -14.62
C ARG A 240 -1.55 0.96 -14.31
N TYR A 241 -2.72 0.50 -14.74
CA TYR A 241 -4.04 1.03 -14.36
C TYR A 241 -4.90 -0.06 -13.72
N ASN A 242 -6.13 0.26 -13.28
CA ASN A 242 -7.12 -0.75 -12.85
C ASN A 242 -7.73 -1.49 -14.06
N ILE A 243 -6.85 -1.94 -14.97
CA ILE A 243 -7.16 -2.58 -16.23
C ILE A 243 -6.35 -3.87 -16.34
N TYR A 244 -7.00 -4.93 -16.82
CA TYR A 244 -6.32 -6.13 -17.30
C TYR A 244 -6.81 -6.45 -18.71
N VAL A 245 -5.89 -6.82 -19.58
CA VAL A 245 -6.16 -7.26 -20.94
C VAL A 245 -5.82 -8.75 -21.02
N LEU A 246 -6.70 -9.53 -21.62
CA LEU A 246 -6.46 -10.92 -21.97
C LEU A 246 -6.88 -11.13 -23.41
N ASP A 247 -5.99 -11.65 -24.23
CA ASP A 247 -6.21 -12.02 -25.63
C ASP A 247 -5.92 -13.52 -25.77
N PRO A 248 -6.93 -14.38 -25.67
CA PRO A 248 -6.73 -15.82 -25.79
C PRO A 248 -6.22 -16.28 -27.17
N SER A 249 -6.25 -15.43 -28.20
CA SER A 249 -5.63 -15.73 -29.51
C SER A 249 -4.14 -15.39 -29.57
N ALA A 250 -3.60 -14.67 -28.60
CA ALA A 250 -2.18 -14.33 -28.59
C ALA A 250 -1.32 -15.52 -28.15
N ASP A 251 -0.22 -15.74 -28.88
CA ASP A 251 0.74 -16.80 -28.60
C ASP A 251 1.51 -16.56 -27.29
N GLN A 252 1.87 -17.66 -26.62
CA GLN A 252 2.66 -17.65 -25.41
C GLN A 252 3.37 -18.98 -25.20
N TRP A 253 4.61 -18.94 -24.73
CA TRP A 253 5.37 -20.15 -24.38
C TRP A 253 5.39 -20.44 -22.87
N TYR A 254 5.05 -19.46 -22.04
CA TYR A 254 5.25 -19.51 -20.59
C TYR A 254 4.39 -20.57 -19.90
N LEU A 255 3.11 -20.68 -20.24
CA LEU A 255 2.21 -21.66 -19.64
C LEU A 255 2.62 -23.08 -20.03
N GLN A 256 3.12 -23.28 -21.26
CA GLN A 256 3.70 -24.57 -21.69
C GLN A 256 4.93 -24.93 -20.87
N TRP A 257 5.81 -23.96 -20.63
CA TRP A 257 6.98 -24.15 -19.79
C TRP A 257 6.61 -24.42 -18.32
N ALA A 258 5.66 -23.65 -17.78
CA ALA A 258 5.17 -23.76 -16.41
C ALA A 258 4.56 -25.14 -16.15
N ARG A 259 3.73 -25.62 -17.10
CA ARG A 259 3.15 -26.98 -17.08
C ARG A 259 4.19 -28.07 -16.88
N LEU A 260 5.28 -28.01 -17.64
CA LEU A 260 6.27 -29.08 -17.67
C LEU A 260 7.19 -29.06 -16.46
N TRP A 261 7.58 -27.87 -16.00
CA TRP A 261 8.57 -27.72 -14.94
C TRP A 261 7.96 -27.66 -13.52
N TRP A 262 6.69 -27.25 -13.39
CA TRP A 262 5.91 -27.30 -12.16
C TRP A 262 4.82 -28.38 -12.23
N PRO A 263 5.15 -29.66 -12.49
CA PRO A 263 4.14 -30.66 -12.79
C PRO A 263 3.22 -30.86 -11.59
N ASN A 264 2.01 -30.35 -11.71
CA ASN A 264 0.83 -30.66 -10.92
C ASN A 264 -0.36 -30.72 -11.88
N THR A 265 -1.43 -31.36 -11.42
CA THR A 265 -2.21 -32.33 -12.22
C THR A 265 -3.25 -31.75 -13.19
N GLY A 266 -3.33 -30.43 -13.35
CA GLY A 266 -4.14 -29.82 -14.40
C GLY A 266 -3.29 -29.66 -15.66
N ASP A 267 -3.78 -30.13 -16.80
CA ASP A 267 -3.25 -29.72 -18.11
C ASP A 267 -4.37 -28.93 -18.80
N PRO A 268 -4.65 -27.67 -18.36
CA PRO A 268 -5.71 -26.86 -18.93
C PRO A 268 -5.46 -26.62 -20.42
N THR A 269 -6.54 -26.57 -21.20
CA THR A 269 -6.44 -26.46 -22.66
C THR A 269 -5.74 -25.16 -23.08
N HIS A 270 -6.00 -24.06 -22.38
CA HIS A 270 -5.41 -22.75 -22.64
C HIS A 270 -3.89 -22.67 -22.40
N TRP A 271 -3.26 -23.70 -21.83
CA TRP A 271 -1.81 -23.76 -21.73
C TRP A 271 -1.14 -24.14 -23.05
N THR A 272 -1.86 -24.82 -23.94
CA THR A 272 -1.30 -25.34 -25.20
C THR A 272 -1.98 -24.87 -26.45
N ASN A 273 -3.25 -24.48 -26.36
CA ASN A 273 -4.04 -24.06 -27.49
C ASN A 273 -4.50 -22.62 -27.28
N ASP A 274 -4.28 -21.80 -28.31
CA ASP A 274 -4.89 -20.48 -28.44
C ASP A 274 -6.38 -20.60 -28.82
N LEU A 275 -7.03 -19.45 -28.98
CA LEU A 275 -8.46 -19.34 -29.17
C LEU A 275 -8.94 -20.01 -30.46
N GLU A 276 -8.21 -19.82 -31.56
CA GLU A 276 -8.56 -20.34 -32.88
C GLU A 276 -8.37 -21.85 -32.97
N ASP A 277 -7.33 -22.41 -32.34
CA ASP A 277 -7.15 -23.86 -32.19
C ASP A 277 -8.38 -24.50 -31.54
N VAL A 278 -8.86 -23.89 -30.46
CA VAL A 278 -10.05 -24.35 -29.74
C VAL A 278 -11.30 -24.16 -30.60
N ALA A 279 -11.49 -22.99 -31.20
CA ALA A 279 -12.65 -22.69 -32.04
C ALA A 279 -12.78 -23.66 -33.23
N ASP A 280 -11.67 -23.97 -33.92
CA ASP A 280 -11.64 -24.88 -35.07
C ASP A 280 -11.87 -26.35 -34.67
N SER A 281 -11.56 -26.71 -33.42
CA SER A 281 -11.83 -28.05 -32.88
C SER A 281 -13.30 -28.27 -32.51
N LEU A 282 -14.09 -27.21 -32.37
CA LEU A 282 -15.46 -27.21 -31.88
C LEU A 282 -16.50 -26.93 -32.98
N ASN A 283 -17.75 -27.34 -32.75
CA ASN A 283 -18.87 -26.93 -33.60
C ASN A 283 -19.69 -25.83 -32.91
N LEU A 284 -19.26 -24.58 -33.09
CA LEU A 284 -19.86 -23.39 -32.48
C LEU A 284 -21.31 -23.11 -32.92
N GLY A 285 -21.82 -23.81 -33.94
CA GLY A 285 -23.24 -23.77 -34.32
C GLY A 285 -24.15 -24.63 -33.44
N THR A 286 -23.62 -25.27 -32.39
CA THR A 286 -24.36 -26.13 -31.45
C THR A 286 -24.22 -25.64 -30.02
N PRO A 287 -25.24 -25.82 -29.15
CA PRO A 287 -25.16 -25.39 -27.75
C PRO A 287 -23.97 -25.99 -27.00
N LEU A 288 -23.63 -27.26 -27.24
CA LEU A 288 -22.47 -27.90 -26.62
C LEU A 288 -21.14 -27.28 -27.08
N GLY A 289 -21.02 -26.92 -28.37
CA GLY A 289 -19.81 -26.26 -28.86
C GLY A 289 -19.65 -24.86 -28.28
N GLN A 290 -20.76 -24.11 -28.14
CA GLN A 290 -20.76 -22.80 -27.48
C GLN A 290 -20.42 -22.92 -26.00
N GLU A 291 -21.00 -23.88 -25.29
CA GLU A 291 -20.70 -24.15 -23.87
C GLU A 291 -19.20 -24.42 -23.67
N LEU A 292 -18.61 -25.34 -24.43
CA LEU A 292 -17.18 -25.67 -24.34
C LEU A 292 -16.26 -24.49 -24.69
N PHE A 293 -16.64 -23.68 -25.67
CA PHE A 293 -15.90 -22.46 -26.04
C PHE A 293 -15.92 -21.42 -24.90
N ASN A 294 -17.08 -21.20 -24.28
CA ASN A 294 -17.18 -20.26 -23.16
C ASN A 294 -16.51 -20.80 -21.89
N THR A 295 -16.51 -22.12 -21.66
CA THR A 295 -15.71 -22.74 -20.59
C THR A 295 -14.21 -22.49 -20.80
N TYR A 296 -13.70 -22.62 -22.02
CA TYR A 296 -12.31 -22.30 -22.33
C TYR A 296 -11.97 -20.84 -21.98
N LEU A 297 -12.82 -19.88 -22.41
CA LEU A 297 -12.64 -18.46 -22.09
C LEU A 297 -12.70 -18.20 -20.58
N GLN A 298 -13.67 -18.82 -19.89
CA GLN A 298 -13.86 -18.69 -18.45
C GLN A 298 -12.65 -19.22 -17.67
N GLU A 299 -12.10 -20.37 -18.05
CA GLU A 299 -10.89 -20.92 -17.44
C GLU A 299 -9.69 -19.99 -17.62
N TYR A 300 -9.53 -19.39 -18.82
CA TYR A 300 -8.43 -18.46 -19.10
C TYR A 300 -8.59 -17.14 -18.30
N MET A 301 -9.82 -16.65 -18.14
CA MET A 301 -10.13 -15.45 -17.37
C MET A 301 -10.04 -15.65 -15.85
N TYR A 302 -10.29 -16.87 -15.37
CA TYR A 302 -10.36 -17.17 -13.95
C TYR A 302 -9.07 -16.76 -13.23
N ASP A 303 -7.92 -17.07 -13.80
CA ASP A 303 -6.61 -16.79 -13.24
C ASP A 303 -6.39 -15.31 -12.89
N PRO A 304 -6.37 -14.36 -13.86
CA PRO A 304 -6.17 -12.96 -13.52
C PRO A 304 -7.27 -12.39 -12.61
N ILE A 305 -8.51 -12.89 -12.70
CA ILE A 305 -9.59 -12.42 -11.82
C ILE A 305 -9.36 -12.90 -10.37
N ALA A 306 -9.07 -14.18 -10.17
CA ALA A 306 -8.98 -14.80 -8.86
C ALA A 306 -7.63 -14.57 -8.16
N TYR A 307 -6.57 -14.22 -8.91
CA TYR A 307 -5.22 -14.03 -8.36
C TYR A 307 -4.70 -12.60 -8.47
N LEU A 308 -5.31 -11.71 -9.26
CA LEU A 308 -4.96 -10.28 -9.31
C LEU A 308 -6.11 -9.38 -8.82
N CYS A 309 -7.29 -9.51 -9.43
CA CYS A 309 -8.40 -8.58 -9.14
C CYS A 309 -9.02 -8.83 -7.76
N VAL A 310 -9.19 -10.10 -7.40
CA VAL A 310 -9.80 -10.54 -6.13
C VAL A 310 -8.92 -11.63 -5.51
N PRO A 311 -7.68 -11.29 -5.08
CA PRO A 311 -6.60 -12.26 -4.92
C PRO A 311 -6.76 -13.13 -3.66
N PHE A 312 -7.58 -14.18 -3.70
CA PHE A 312 -8.04 -14.94 -2.51
C PHE A 312 -6.92 -15.50 -1.63
N GLN A 313 -5.73 -15.67 -2.18
CA GLN A 313 -4.57 -16.20 -1.47
C GLN A 313 -3.81 -15.13 -0.67
N HIS A 314 -3.99 -13.85 -0.97
CA HIS A 314 -3.33 -12.80 -0.19
C HIS A 314 -3.82 -12.78 1.26
N TYR A 315 -2.92 -12.42 2.17
CA TYR A 315 -3.24 -12.14 3.57
C TYR A 315 -3.51 -10.66 3.78
N LEU A 316 -4.09 -10.35 4.93
CA LEU A 316 -4.25 -8.98 5.41
C LEU A 316 -2.87 -8.30 5.53
N THR A 317 -2.76 -7.06 5.06
CA THR A 317 -1.54 -6.27 5.26
C THR A 317 -1.33 -5.96 6.74
N PRO A 318 -0.11 -6.08 7.28
CA PRO A 318 0.19 -5.70 8.65
C PRO A 318 -0.20 -4.24 8.96
N TYR A 319 -0.96 -4.05 10.03
CA TYR A 319 -1.39 -2.71 10.48
C TYR A 319 -0.39 -2.10 11.46
N VAL A 320 0.58 -1.36 10.90
CA VAL A 320 1.69 -0.74 11.62
C VAL A 320 1.90 0.70 11.13
N THR A 321 2.70 1.51 11.82
CA THR A 321 3.04 2.89 11.40
C THR A 321 4.48 3.03 10.91
N GLN A 322 5.30 2.01 11.13
CA GLN A 322 6.71 1.98 10.76
C GLN A 322 7.07 0.57 10.30
N ALA A 323 8.02 0.50 9.37
CA ALA A 323 8.61 -0.75 8.93
C ALA A 323 10.12 -0.60 8.74
N LYS A 324 10.85 -1.69 8.97
CA LYS A 324 12.29 -1.77 8.77
C LYS A 324 12.64 -2.95 7.87
N VAL A 325 13.51 -2.72 6.89
CA VAL A 325 14.08 -3.76 6.03
C VAL A 325 15.60 -3.70 6.12
N ARG A 326 16.20 -4.76 6.62
CA ARG A 326 17.65 -4.88 6.76
C ARG A 326 18.17 -6.00 5.87
N VAL A 327 19.01 -5.67 4.89
CA VAL A 327 19.53 -6.63 3.91
C VAL A 327 21.05 -6.73 3.99
N LEU A 328 21.58 -7.94 4.06
CA LEU A 328 23.02 -8.23 3.99
C LEU A 328 23.35 -8.94 2.68
N VAL A 329 24.27 -8.39 1.89
CA VAL A 329 24.80 -8.98 0.67
C VAL A 329 26.20 -9.50 0.92
N PHE A 330 26.37 -10.81 0.99
CA PHE A 330 27.66 -11.47 1.19
C PHE A 330 28.31 -11.82 -0.14
N CYS A 331 29.46 -11.20 -0.39
CA CYS A 331 30.39 -11.61 -1.43
C CYS A 331 31.27 -12.75 -0.91
N MET A 332 31.09 -13.94 -1.49
CA MET A 332 31.72 -15.16 -0.99
C MET A 332 33.15 -15.35 -1.50
N ASP A 333 33.43 -14.90 -2.72
CA ASP A 333 34.65 -15.24 -3.47
C ASP A 333 35.61 -14.05 -3.61
N VAL A 334 35.72 -13.23 -2.56
CA VAL A 334 36.63 -12.06 -2.53
C VAL A 334 38.10 -12.45 -2.74
N GLN A 335 38.51 -13.59 -2.18
CA GLN A 335 39.86 -14.11 -2.35
C GLN A 335 40.12 -14.62 -3.78
N ASP A 336 39.06 -14.97 -4.52
CA ASP A 336 39.11 -15.45 -5.90
C ASP A 336 38.86 -14.33 -6.92
N GLY A 337 38.89 -13.07 -6.45
CA GLY A 337 38.89 -11.88 -7.31
C GLY A 337 37.55 -11.17 -7.46
N VAL A 338 36.47 -11.64 -6.83
CA VAL A 338 35.17 -10.95 -6.85
C VAL A 338 35.16 -9.87 -5.76
N SER A 339 35.30 -8.59 -6.13
CA SER A 339 35.32 -7.53 -5.13
C SER A 339 33.91 -7.22 -4.60
N VAL A 340 33.81 -6.76 -3.34
CA VAL A 340 32.55 -6.26 -2.78
C VAL A 340 32.02 -5.08 -3.61
N ASP A 341 32.90 -4.18 -4.03
CA ASP A 341 32.51 -2.98 -4.79
C ASP A 341 31.95 -3.32 -6.19
N SER A 342 32.41 -4.41 -6.82
CA SER A 342 31.85 -4.86 -8.10
C SER A 342 30.41 -5.38 -8.02
N LEU A 343 29.88 -5.61 -6.82
CA LEU A 343 28.51 -6.11 -6.63
C LEU A 343 27.55 -5.04 -6.11
N ARG A 344 28.00 -3.81 -5.85
CA ARG A 344 27.14 -2.75 -5.28
C ARG A 344 25.95 -2.35 -6.15
N TRP A 345 25.98 -2.70 -7.43
CA TRP A 345 24.89 -2.42 -8.36
C TRP A 345 23.75 -3.43 -8.28
N VAL A 346 23.96 -4.63 -7.71
CA VAL A 346 22.99 -5.73 -7.80
C VAL A 346 21.70 -5.50 -7.01
N THR A 347 21.68 -4.51 -6.11
CA THR A 347 20.49 -4.03 -5.39
C THR A 347 20.76 -2.66 -4.80
N ASN A 348 19.71 -1.88 -4.58
CA ASN A 348 19.81 -0.57 -3.92
C ASN A 348 18.67 -0.34 -2.92
N ALA A 349 19.02 0.20 -1.74
CA ALA A 349 18.06 0.63 -0.72
C ALA A 349 17.09 1.70 -1.25
N GLU A 350 17.57 2.68 -2.02
CA GLU A 350 16.75 3.76 -2.57
C GLU A 350 15.63 3.23 -3.48
N MET A 351 15.94 2.23 -4.31
CA MET A 351 14.95 1.60 -5.19
C MET A 351 13.91 0.81 -4.38
N GLN A 352 14.36 0.02 -3.38
CA GLN A 352 13.44 -0.70 -2.51
C GLN A 352 12.55 0.27 -1.72
N THR A 353 13.10 1.40 -1.25
CA THR A 353 12.33 2.45 -0.56
C THR A 353 11.28 3.03 -1.48
N ALA A 354 11.65 3.44 -2.69
CA ALA A 354 10.71 4.02 -3.65
C ALA A 354 9.54 3.07 -3.96
N HIS A 355 9.83 1.79 -4.18
CA HIS A 355 8.80 0.79 -4.45
C HIS A 355 7.86 0.56 -3.26
N LEU A 356 8.42 0.43 -2.05
CA LEU A 356 7.64 0.17 -0.84
C LEU A 356 6.84 1.39 -0.36
N GLU A 357 7.35 2.60 -0.58
CA GLU A 357 6.60 3.85 -0.38
C GLU A 357 5.45 3.99 -1.39
N GLU A 358 5.62 3.51 -2.63
CA GLU A 358 4.51 3.45 -3.59
C GLU A 358 3.45 2.41 -3.19
N LEU A 359 3.89 1.22 -2.73
CA LEU A 359 3.00 0.13 -2.33
C LEU A 359 2.21 0.45 -1.06
N LEU A 360 2.86 0.99 -0.04
CA LEU A 360 2.25 1.32 1.25
C LEU A 360 2.76 2.68 1.76
N PRO A 361 2.18 3.80 1.29
CA PRO A 361 2.64 5.16 1.60
C PRO A 361 2.28 5.63 3.02
N PHE A 362 1.50 4.84 3.76
CA PHE A 362 0.96 5.22 5.07
C PHE A 362 1.94 5.04 6.22
N ILE A 363 3.08 4.39 5.98
CA ILE A 363 4.04 4.02 7.00
C ILE A 363 5.43 4.56 6.69
N SER A 364 6.24 4.75 7.72
CA SER A 364 7.64 5.14 7.56
C SER A 364 8.51 3.92 7.30
N TRP A 365 9.26 3.92 6.19
CA TRP A 365 10.19 2.85 5.83
C TRP A 365 11.64 3.19 6.22
N ASP A 366 12.31 2.29 6.93
CA ASP A 366 13.75 2.32 7.22
C ASP A 366 14.43 1.15 6.50
N ILE A 367 15.13 1.43 5.40
CA ILE A 367 15.74 0.39 4.55
C ILE A 367 17.25 0.55 4.52
N GLU A 368 17.94 -0.52 4.89
CA GLU A 368 19.39 -0.57 4.88
C GLU A 368 19.89 -1.81 4.13
N VAL A 369 20.84 -1.58 3.21
CA VAL A 369 21.49 -2.64 2.43
C VAL A 369 23.00 -2.55 2.62
N ASP A 370 23.59 -3.62 3.16
CA ASP A 370 25.02 -3.73 3.42
C ASP A 370 25.70 -4.75 2.52
N PHE A 371 26.81 -4.34 1.89
CA PHE A 371 27.65 -5.22 1.08
C PHE A 371 28.90 -5.63 1.85
N LEU A 372 29.07 -6.93 2.05
CA LEU A 372 30.03 -7.51 3.00
C LEU A 372 30.93 -8.56 2.35
N ASP A 373 32.20 -8.59 2.73
CA ASP A 373 33.11 -9.71 2.45
C ASP A 373 32.93 -10.78 3.53
N ILE A 374 32.47 -11.98 3.14
CA ILE A 374 32.18 -13.08 4.08
C ILE A 374 33.39 -13.44 4.95
N ASN A 375 34.62 -13.23 4.46
CA ASN A 375 35.85 -13.59 5.19
C ASN A 375 36.05 -12.75 6.45
N ASN A 376 35.42 -11.58 6.54
CA ASN A 376 35.44 -10.73 7.72
C ASN A 376 34.38 -11.14 8.76
N TYR A 377 33.49 -12.08 8.42
CA TYR A 377 32.35 -12.51 9.23
C TYR A 377 32.39 -14.03 9.46
N ALA A 378 33.33 -14.49 10.29
CA ALA A 378 33.57 -15.92 10.51
C ALA A 378 32.33 -16.71 10.96
N SER A 379 31.42 -16.11 11.73
CA SER A 379 30.17 -16.76 12.14
C SER A 379 29.24 -17.05 10.96
N TRP A 380 29.11 -16.10 10.04
CA TRP A 380 28.34 -16.26 8.80
C TRP A 380 28.99 -17.26 7.86
N ASN A 381 30.31 -17.19 7.70
CA ASN A 381 31.04 -18.12 6.84
C ASN A 381 30.88 -19.57 7.33
N ASN A 382 31.05 -19.80 8.64
CA ASN A 382 30.87 -21.14 9.23
C ASN A 382 29.43 -21.63 9.05
N LEU A 383 28.43 -20.76 9.31
CA LEU A 383 27.03 -21.12 9.12
C LEU A 383 26.73 -21.52 7.67
N PHE A 384 27.22 -20.77 6.69
CA PHE A 384 27.03 -21.11 5.28
C PHE A 384 27.59 -22.51 4.96
N TRP A 385 28.83 -22.79 5.38
CA TRP A 385 29.47 -24.08 5.10
C TRP A 385 28.97 -25.26 5.95
N ASP A 386 28.27 -25.01 7.05
CA ASP A 386 27.56 -26.07 7.79
C ASP A 386 26.37 -26.63 6.98
N TYR A 387 25.87 -25.86 6.00
CA TYR A 387 24.74 -26.20 5.13
C TYR A 387 25.09 -26.20 3.64
N ALA A 388 26.38 -26.16 3.30
CA ALA A 388 26.84 -26.18 1.91
C ALA A 388 27.97 -27.20 1.73
N VAL A 389 27.99 -27.86 0.59
CA VAL A 389 29.03 -28.82 0.22
C VAL A 389 29.57 -28.51 -1.17
N LEU A 390 30.85 -28.77 -1.38
CA LEU A 390 31.47 -28.67 -2.69
C LEU A 390 31.37 -30.02 -3.41
N ASP A 391 30.70 -30.05 -4.55
CA ASP A 391 30.67 -31.18 -5.48
C ASP A 391 31.32 -30.79 -6.80
N GLY A 392 32.52 -31.32 -7.05
CA GLY A 392 33.36 -30.83 -8.15
C GLY A 392 33.74 -29.35 -7.96
N ASN A 393 33.31 -28.50 -8.89
CA ASN A 393 33.47 -27.04 -8.80
C ASN A 393 32.20 -26.34 -8.29
N THR A 394 31.09 -27.06 -8.15
CA THR A 394 29.79 -26.48 -7.81
C THR A 394 29.55 -26.56 -6.31
N THR A 395 29.15 -25.44 -5.71
CA THR A 395 28.71 -25.38 -4.32
C THR A 395 27.22 -25.66 -4.26
N LEU A 396 26.87 -26.78 -3.64
CA LEU A 396 25.49 -27.20 -3.40
C LEU A 396 25.07 -26.76 -2.00
N VAL A 397 24.04 -25.92 -1.91
CA VAL A 397 23.51 -25.39 -0.65
C VAL A 397 22.20 -26.11 -0.29
N ASP A 398 22.09 -26.61 0.94
CA ASP A 398 20.81 -26.98 1.55
C ASP A 398 20.06 -25.69 1.93
N GLY A 399 19.27 -25.17 0.98
CA GLY A 399 18.58 -23.89 1.13
C GLY A 399 17.59 -23.90 2.28
N GLY A 400 16.86 -25.02 2.46
CA GLY A 400 15.91 -25.18 3.55
C GLY A 400 16.60 -25.17 4.91
N GLY A 401 17.65 -25.98 5.07
CA GLY A 401 18.42 -26.03 6.30
C GLY A 401 19.04 -24.68 6.67
N LEU A 402 19.70 -24.02 5.71
CA LEU A 402 20.35 -22.73 5.95
C LEU A 402 19.33 -21.62 6.24
N PHE A 403 18.19 -21.58 5.56
CA PHE A 403 17.12 -20.60 5.79
C PHE A 403 16.66 -20.59 7.26
N TYR A 404 16.33 -21.76 7.81
CA TYR A 404 15.90 -21.87 9.22
C TYR A 404 17.04 -21.58 10.19
N ALA A 405 18.27 -22.01 9.86
CA ALA A 405 19.42 -21.72 10.71
C ALA A 405 19.73 -20.22 10.80
N ILE A 406 19.56 -19.46 9.70
CA ILE A 406 19.66 -18.00 9.71
C ILE A 406 18.55 -17.39 10.58
N SER A 407 17.31 -17.84 10.42
CA SER A 407 16.14 -17.36 11.19
C SER A 407 16.36 -17.52 12.69
N ASP A 408 16.87 -18.67 13.12
CA ASP A 408 17.01 -18.98 14.55
C ASP A 408 18.27 -18.36 15.17
N GLN A 409 19.36 -18.24 14.41
CA GLN A 409 20.68 -17.94 14.97
C GLN A 409 21.19 -16.53 14.62
N MET A 410 20.88 -16.02 13.44
CA MET A 410 21.46 -14.79 12.92
C MET A 410 20.45 -13.64 12.91
N ARG A 411 19.23 -13.85 12.42
CA ARG A 411 18.18 -12.84 12.30
C ARG A 411 17.97 -12.01 13.59
N PRO A 412 17.88 -12.60 14.81
CA PRO A 412 17.68 -11.83 16.05
C PRO A 412 18.82 -10.87 16.41
N GLN A 413 19.95 -10.91 15.70
CA GLN A 413 21.07 -9.99 15.91
C GLN A 413 20.96 -8.70 15.09
N TYR A 414 20.05 -8.64 14.10
CA TYR A 414 19.95 -7.53 13.15
C TYR A 414 18.61 -6.80 13.20
N ILE A 415 17.56 -7.48 13.65
CA ILE A 415 16.21 -6.94 13.81
C ILE A 415 15.61 -7.38 15.14
N ASP A 416 14.60 -6.64 15.61
CA ASP A 416 13.78 -7.01 16.75
C ASP A 416 12.67 -7.96 16.29
N VAL A 417 12.85 -9.24 16.58
CA VAL A 417 11.90 -10.30 16.17
C VAL A 417 10.57 -10.24 16.92
N ASP A 418 10.52 -9.50 18.03
CA ASP A 418 9.33 -9.29 18.86
C ASP A 418 8.72 -7.89 18.63
N SER A 419 9.20 -7.16 17.61
CA SER A 419 8.72 -5.83 17.26
C SER A 419 7.22 -5.86 16.91
N PRO A 420 6.42 -4.91 17.40
CA PRO A 420 5.04 -4.74 16.94
C PRO A 420 4.96 -4.14 15.53
N ASN A 421 6.09 -3.65 15.00
CA ASN A 421 6.21 -3.13 13.63
C ASN A 421 6.66 -4.24 12.66
N VAL A 422 6.58 -3.98 11.35
CA VAL A 422 7.13 -4.90 10.35
C VAL A 422 8.65 -4.78 10.34
N GLU A 423 9.36 -5.84 10.75
CA GLU A 423 10.82 -5.91 10.64
C GLU A 423 11.25 -7.12 9.80
N LEU A 424 11.88 -6.82 8.66
CA LEU A 424 12.30 -7.80 7.66
C LEU A 424 13.81 -7.91 7.62
N PHE A 425 14.30 -9.14 7.60
CA PHE A 425 15.72 -9.44 7.49
C PHE A 425 16.02 -10.23 6.22
N GLY A 426 16.78 -9.62 5.32
CA GLY A 426 17.22 -10.22 4.06
C GLY A 426 18.69 -10.62 4.09
N VAL A 427 19.03 -11.76 3.48
CA VAL A 427 20.41 -12.19 3.27
C VAL A 427 20.60 -12.69 1.85
N ILE A 428 21.58 -12.16 1.13
CA ILE A 428 21.95 -12.60 -0.21
C ILE A 428 23.36 -13.16 -0.18
N PHE A 429 23.53 -14.39 -0.65
CA PHE A 429 24.83 -15.01 -0.88
C PHE A 429 25.15 -14.95 -2.38
N ILE A 430 26.30 -14.35 -2.72
CA ILE A 430 26.81 -14.29 -4.09
C ILE A 430 28.12 -15.07 -4.14
N LYS A 431 28.09 -16.17 -4.88
CA LYS A 431 29.20 -17.11 -5.03
C LYS A 431 29.26 -17.64 -6.46
N LYS A 432 30.45 -17.84 -7.02
CA LYS A 432 30.65 -18.54 -8.29
C LYS A 432 30.20 -19.99 -8.18
N GLU A 433 29.62 -20.51 -9.25
CA GLU A 433 29.26 -21.94 -9.39
C GLU A 433 28.41 -22.44 -8.20
N MET A 434 27.35 -21.72 -7.84
CA MET A 434 26.50 -22.05 -6.68
C MET A 434 25.08 -22.41 -7.10
N LEU A 435 24.56 -23.49 -6.53
CA LEU A 435 23.16 -23.93 -6.68
C LEU A 435 22.55 -24.15 -5.29
N MET A 436 21.33 -23.68 -5.10
CA MET A 436 20.55 -23.97 -3.90
C MET A 436 19.52 -25.06 -4.20
N HIS A 437 19.51 -26.10 -3.37
CA HIS A 437 18.54 -27.19 -3.43
C HIS A 437 17.55 -27.10 -2.28
N VAL A 438 16.27 -27.21 -2.61
CA VAL A 438 15.19 -27.35 -1.65
C VAL A 438 14.07 -28.17 -2.28
N TYR A 439 13.39 -29.01 -1.49
CA TYR A 439 12.30 -29.88 -1.98
C TYR A 439 12.65 -30.76 -3.19
N GLY A 440 13.92 -31.09 -3.38
CA GLY A 440 14.40 -31.92 -4.49
C GLY A 440 14.47 -31.20 -5.83
N LYS A 441 14.44 -29.87 -5.85
CA LYS A 441 14.68 -29.05 -7.05
C LYS A 441 15.64 -27.89 -6.73
N THR A 442 16.10 -27.21 -7.77
CA THR A 442 16.90 -25.98 -7.65
C THR A 442 16.01 -24.74 -7.58
N TYR A 443 16.38 -23.77 -6.76
CA TYR A 443 15.70 -22.47 -6.60
C TYR A 443 16.72 -21.35 -6.39
N THR A 444 16.31 -20.09 -6.60
CA THR A 444 17.18 -18.90 -6.37
C THR A 444 16.97 -18.26 -5.00
N GLY A 445 15.79 -18.37 -4.39
CA GLY A 445 15.46 -17.66 -3.14
C GLY A 445 14.35 -18.34 -2.36
N LEU A 446 14.24 -17.94 -1.09
CA LEU A 446 13.18 -18.34 -0.17
C LEU A 446 12.77 -17.13 0.67
N GLY A 447 11.47 -16.94 0.84
CA GLY A 447 10.89 -16.00 1.79
C GLY A 447 9.86 -16.65 2.71
N SER A 448 9.50 -15.96 3.78
CA SER A 448 8.42 -16.37 4.67
C SER A 448 7.73 -15.15 5.28
N SER A 449 6.42 -15.03 5.01
CA SER A 449 5.57 -14.00 5.57
C SER A 449 5.51 -14.06 7.10
N GLY A 450 5.46 -15.25 7.68
CA GLY A 450 5.39 -15.44 9.13
C GLY A 450 6.71 -15.27 9.87
N LEU A 451 7.85 -15.33 9.18
CA LEU A 451 9.17 -15.12 9.79
C LEU A 451 9.76 -13.75 9.49
N GLY A 452 9.23 -12.96 8.55
CA GLY A 452 9.85 -11.68 8.17
C GLY A 452 11.30 -11.86 7.72
N GLN A 453 11.57 -12.85 6.87
CA GLN A 453 12.91 -13.20 6.40
C GLN A 453 12.92 -13.49 4.90
N THR A 454 13.98 -13.03 4.23
CA THR A 454 14.29 -13.38 2.83
C THR A 454 15.72 -13.91 2.73
N VAL A 455 15.95 -15.00 1.99
CA VAL A 455 17.31 -15.51 1.73
C VAL A 455 17.46 -15.86 0.25
N ILE A 456 18.48 -15.31 -0.39
CA ILE A 456 18.73 -15.46 -1.83
C ILE A 456 20.11 -16.09 -2.03
N TRP A 457 20.17 -17.10 -2.90
CA TRP A 457 21.39 -17.76 -3.37
C TRP A 457 21.41 -17.67 -4.88
N LYS A 458 22.20 -16.73 -5.41
CA LYS A 458 22.36 -16.55 -6.85
C LYS A 458 23.83 -16.66 -7.21
N SER A 459 24.12 -17.49 -8.21
CA SER A 459 25.48 -17.65 -8.68
C SER A 459 25.99 -16.35 -9.30
N TRP A 460 27.29 -16.07 -9.15
CA TRP A 460 27.90 -14.82 -9.65
C TRP A 460 27.70 -14.66 -11.17
N GLU A 461 27.79 -15.76 -11.91
CA GLU A 461 27.65 -15.82 -13.37
C GLU A 461 26.27 -15.35 -13.84
N ARG A 462 25.22 -15.51 -13.02
CA ARG A 462 23.85 -15.08 -13.34
C ARG A 462 23.65 -13.56 -13.23
N TYR A 463 24.61 -12.83 -12.67
CA TYR A 463 24.56 -11.37 -12.60
C TYR A 463 25.14 -10.70 -13.85
N TYR A 464 25.90 -11.44 -14.66
CA TYR A 464 26.60 -10.87 -15.80
C TYR A 464 26.17 -11.57 -17.10
N ARG A 465 26.46 -10.91 -18.23
CA ARG A 465 26.45 -11.54 -19.55
C ARG A 465 27.64 -12.51 -19.67
N SER A 466 27.67 -13.28 -20.75
CA SER A 466 28.75 -14.24 -21.06
C SER A 466 30.14 -13.59 -21.19
N ASP A 467 30.21 -12.27 -21.36
CA ASP A 467 31.46 -11.51 -21.33
C ASP A 467 32.04 -11.32 -19.91
N GLU A 468 31.33 -11.76 -18.87
CA GLU A 468 31.72 -11.70 -17.45
C GLU A 468 31.93 -10.27 -16.90
N VAL A 469 31.50 -9.23 -17.63
CA VAL A 469 31.75 -7.83 -17.27
C VAL A 469 30.50 -6.97 -17.40
N THR A 470 29.63 -7.26 -18.36
CA THR A 470 28.39 -6.51 -18.57
C THR A 470 27.33 -7.00 -17.59
N PRO A 471 26.82 -6.12 -16.69
CA PRO A 471 25.70 -6.46 -15.80
C PRO A 471 24.47 -6.90 -16.61
N LYS A 472 23.83 -7.99 -16.19
CA LYS A 472 22.65 -8.57 -16.83
C LYS A 472 21.41 -8.51 -15.96
N SER A 473 21.56 -8.89 -14.69
CA SER A 473 20.43 -9.10 -13.79
C SER A 473 20.83 -8.87 -12.34
N GLY A 474 20.20 -7.91 -11.67
CA GLY A 474 20.34 -7.75 -10.23
C GLY A 474 19.42 -8.67 -9.43
N ILE A 475 19.06 -8.24 -8.22
CA ILE A 475 18.17 -8.99 -7.31
C ILE A 475 17.11 -8.12 -6.64
N SER A 476 17.00 -6.83 -6.97
CA SER A 476 16.00 -5.95 -6.34
C SER A 476 14.58 -6.48 -6.53
N HIS A 477 14.21 -6.90 -7.76
CA HIS A 477 12.90 -7.52 -8.01
C HIS A 477 12.65 -8.78 -7.15
N ILE A 478 13.65 -9.67 -7.02
CA ILE A 478 13.52 -10.87 -6.17
C ILE A 478 13.37 -10.47 -4.70
N GLN A 479 14.16 -9.51 -4.22
CA GLN A 479 14.06 -9.03 -2.84
C GLN A 479 12.70 -8.37 -2.56
N LEU A 480 12.13 -7.64 -3.54
CA LEU A 480 10.80 -7.05 -3.46
C LEU A 480 9.70 -8.11 -3.46
N HIS A 481 9.79 -9.13 -4.32
CA HIS A 481 8.89 -10.29 -4.32
C HIS A 481 8.78 -10.92 -2.93
N GLU A 482 9.94 -11.25 -2.35
CA GLU A 482 10.00 -11.88 -1.04
C GLU A 482 9.59 -10.94 0.10
N THR A 483 9.79 -9.63 -0.07
CA THR A 483 9.28 -8.60 0.85
C THR A 483 7.76 -8.47 0.77
N GLY A 484 7.18 -8.59 -0.43
CA GLY A 484 5.74 -8.57 -0.66
C GLY A 484 5.01 -9.65 0.16
N HIS A 485 5.60 -10.85 0.26
CA HIS A 485 5.09 -11.90 1.16
C HIS A 485 4.91 -11.44 2.60
N ALA A 486 5.84 -10.67 3.14
CA ALA A 486 5.72 -10.17 4.50
C ALA A 486 4.68 -9.04 4.66
N LEU A 487 4.23 -8.44 3.56
CA LEU A 487 3.15 -7.44 3.52
C LEU A 487 1.78 -8.05 3.20
N GLY A 488 1.71 -9.37 3.14
CA GLY A 488 0.49 -10.13 2.88
C GLY A 488 0.25 -10.45 1.41
N LEU A 489 1.10 -10.00 0.48
CA LEU A 489 0.99 -10.39 -0.93
C LEU A 489 1.46 -11.84 -1.10
N LEU A 490 0.65 -12.68 -1.72
CA LEU A 490 1.12 -13.96 -2.23
C LEU A 490 1.36 -13.86 -3.73
N HIS A 491 1.82 -14.96 -4.33
CA HIS A 491 2.05 -15.04 -5.76
C HIS A 491 0.83 -14.57 -6.57
N THR A 492 1.04 -14.27 -7.85
CA THR A 492 -0.05 -14.01 -8.82
C THR A 492 -0.52 -15.28 -9.54
N TRP A 493 -0.02 -16.42 -9.09
CA TRP A 493 -0.27 -17.74 -9.63
C TRP A 493 -0.48 -18.76 -8.49
N SER A 494 -1.01 -19.92 -8.85
CA SER A 494 -0.87 -21.14 -8.06
C SER A 494 -0.55 -22.32 -8.98
N TYR A 495 -0.27 -23.49 -8.42
CA TYR A 495 -0.25 -24.70 -9.23
C TYR A 495 -1.58 -24.81 -9.99
N ASP A 496 -1.51 -25.09 -11.29
CA ASP A 496 -2.63 -25.13 -12.24
C ASP A 496 -3.19 -23.75 -12.68
N HIS A 497 -2.61 -22.62 -12.25
CA HIS A 497 -3.08 -21.26 -12.56
C HIS A 497 -1.93 -20.25 -12.70
N TYR A 498 -1.54 -19.87 -13.93
CA TYR A 498 -0.34 -19.05 -14.20
C TYR A 498 -0.59 -17.77 -15.00
N VAL A 499 -1.81 -17.53 -15.47
CA VAL A 499 -2.08 -16.37 -16.36
C VAL A 499 -1.99 -15.04 -15.59
N GLY A 500 -2.21 -15.05 -14.27
CA GLY A 500 -1.99 -13.87 -13.42
C GLY A 500 -0.54 -13.38 -13.39
N ASP A 501 0.45 -14.20 -13.78
CA ASP A 501 1.86 -13.78 -13.84
C ASP A 501 2.18 -12.82 -14.96
N PHE A 502 1.25 -12.65 -15.88
CA PHE A 502 1.30 -11.62 -16.89
C PHE A 502 0.82 -10.27 -16.32
N SER A 503 1.42 -9.81 -15.23
CA SER A 503 1.06 -8.54 -14.57
C SER A 503 2.28 -7.67 -14.28
N TYR A 504 2.02 -6.36 -14.15
CA TYR A 504 3.03 -5.34 -13.89
C TYR A 504 3.44 -5.27 -12.41
N GLY A 505 3.92 -6.38 -11.83
CA GLY A 505 4.25 -6.44 -10.42
C GLY A 505 5.39 -7.40 -10.09
N PRO A 506 5.97 -7.30 -8.89
CA PRO A 506 7.06 -8.18 -8.47
C PRO A 506 6.59 -9.58 -8.10
N MET A 507 5.28 -9.82 -7.97
CA MET A 507 4.72 -11.05 -7.39
C MET A 507 4.59 -12.22 -8.38
N GLY A 508 4.79 -11.98 -9.68
CA GLY A 508 4.84 -13.01 -10.72
C GLY A 508 6.25 -13.54 -10.99
N TYR A 509 6.35 -14.68 -11.67
CA TYR A 509 7.62 -15.29 -12.06
C TYR A 509 7.98 -15.13 -13.53
N TYR A 510 7.09 -14.56 -14.33
CA TYR A 510 7.32 -14.42 -15.77
C TYR A 510 8.28 -13.27 -16.09
N GLY A 511 7.78 -12.03 -16.09
CA GLY A 511 8.60 -10.85 -16.38
C GLY A 511 9.03 -10.11 -15.12
N MET A 512 10.26 -9.62 -15.10
CA MET A 512 10.73 -8.71 -14.05
C MET A 512 10.18 -7.31 -14.33
N HIS A 513 9.11 -6.96 -13.63
CA HIS A 513 8.57 -5.61 -13.58
C HIS A 513 8.93 -4.96 -12.25
N ASN A 514 9.27 -3.68 -12.31
CA ASN A 514 9.75 -2.91 -11.15
C ASN A 514 8.71 -1.96 -10.59
N GLY A 515 7.61 -1.74 -11.32
CA GLY A 515 6.51 -0.96 -10.80
C GLY A 515 5.67 -1.75 -9.81
N THR A 516 4.92 -1.01 -9.02
CA THR A 516 3.94 -1.58 -8.13
C THR A 516 2.62 -1.70 -8.86
N ALA A 517 2.18 -2.93 -9.14
CA ALA A 517 0.91 -3.16 -9.81
C ALA A 517 -0.21 -2.47 -9.04
N THR A 518 -1.17 -1.87 -9.76
CA THR A 518 -2.40 -1.36 -9.16
C THR A 518 -3.13 -2.46 -8.39
N PHE A 519 -3.10 -3.71 -8.86
CA PHE A 519 -3.64 -4.87 -8.15
C PHE A 519 -3.05 -5.02 -6.74
N ASP A 520 -1.72 -5.00 -6.64
CA ASP A 520 -1.00 -5.11 -5.36
C ASP A 520 -1.29 -3.92 -4.46
N ARG A 521 -1.27 -2.69 -5.02
CA ARG A 521 -1.60 -1.46 -4.28
C ARG A 521 -3.01 -1.48 -3.73
N ASN A 522 -3.99 -1.84 -4.55
CA ASN A 522 -5.40 -1.86 -4.15
C ASN A 522 -5.63 -2.86 -3.03
N TRP A 523 -4.97 -4.02 -3.08
CA TRP A 523 -5.04 -5.00 -2.01
C TRP A 523 -4.38 -4.48 -0.72
N VAL A 524 -3.12 -4.05 -0.80
CA VAL A 524 -2.33 -3.67 0.38
C VAL A 524 -2.89 -2.42 1.05
N GLN A 525 -3.19 -1.39 0.26
CA GLN A 525 -3.71 -0.12 0.79
C GLN A 525 -5.18 -0.27 1.22
N GLY A 526 -6.01 -0.98 0.45
CA GLY A 526 -7.40 -1.21 0.79
C GLY A 526 -7.58 -1.96 2.11
N THR A 527 -6.82 -3.04 2.32
CA THR A 527 -6.89 -3.84 3.56
C THR A 527 -6.30 -3.14 4.77
N TYR A 528 -5.27 -2.30 4.59
CA TYR A 528 -4.76 -1.42 5.64
C TYR A 528 -5.85 -0.42 6.09
N LEU A 529 -6.55 0.20 5.14
CA LEU A 529 -7.61 1.16 5.40
C LEU A 529 -8.86 0.52 6.00
N ASP A 530 -9.18 -0.73 5.66
CA ASP A 530 -10.26 -1.46 6.31
C ASP A 530 -9.97 -1.69 7.80
N GLN A 531 -8.71 -1.95 8.17
CA GLN A 531 -8.30 -2.06 9.58
C GLN A 531 -8.45 -0.73 10.33
N MET A 532 -8.06 0.39 9.69
CA MET A 532 -8.32 1.73 10.24
C MET A 532 -9.81 1.99 10.47
N GLU A 533 -10.69 1.51 9.57
CA GLU A 533 -12.13 1.66 9.74
C GLU A 533 -12.67 0.86 10.92
N VAL A 534 -12.21 -0.37 11.09
CA VAL A 534 -12.59 -1.21 12.24
C VAL A 534 -12.20 -0.51 13.53
N GLU A 535 -10.92 -0.10 13.69
CA GLU A 535 -10.44 0.59 14.88
C GLU A 535 -11.25 1.88 15.16
N ALA A 536 -11.51 2.68 14.14
CA ALA A 536 -12.29 3.91 14.29
C ALA A 536 -13.73 3.66 14.74
N ARG A 537 -14.38 2.61 14.23
CA ARG A 537 -15.75 2.22 14.62
C ARG A 537 -15.79 1.67 16.04
N GLU A 538 -14.83 0.83 16.41
CA GLU A 538 -14.70 0.32 17.78
C GLU A 538 -14.48 1.47 18.78
N GLU A 539 -13.61 2.42 18.45
CA GLU A 539 -13.35 3.56 19.32
C GLU A 539 -14.59 4.47 19.45
N LEU A 540 -15.33 4.70 18.36
CA LEU A 540 -16.59 5.44 18.39
C LEU A 540 -17.60 4.78 19.34
N ASP A 541 -17.79 3.47 19.22
CA ASP A 541 -18.73 2.73 20.07
C ASP A 541 -18.29 2.70 21.53
N LEU A 542 -16.98 2.55 21.78
CA LEU A 542 -16.42 2.70 23.11
C LEU A 542 -16.72 4.09 23.68
N ARG A 543 -16.52 5.18 22.92
CA ARG A 543 -16.77 6.54 23.40
C ARG A 543 -18.26 6.79 23.63
N ARG A 544 -19.14 6.24 22.79
CA ARG A 544 -20.59 6.24 23.01
C ARG A 544 -20.99 5.57 24.30
N SER A 545 -20.37 4.43 24.64
CA SER A 545 -20.63 3.74 25.90
C SER A 545 -20.19 4.55 27.14
N GLN A 546 -19.19 5.41 26.97
CA GLN A 546 -18.64 6.28 28.02
C GLN A 546 -19.36 7.64 28.12
N MET A 547 -20.16 8.02 27.12
CA MET A 547 -20.86 9.30 27.11
C MET A 547 -21.80 9.43 28.32
N PRO A 548 -21.80 10.59 29.00
CA PRO A 548 -22.71 10.82 30.12
C PRO A 548 -24.15 10.86 29.63
N ALA A 549 -25.10 10.53 30.51
CA ALA A 549 -26.53 10.50 30.16
C ALA A 549 -27.10 11.82 29.61
N ASN A 550 -26.44 12.94 29.90
CA ASN A 550 -26.71 14.24 29.28
C ASN A 550 -25.42 14.76 28.65
N PRO A 551 -25.08 14.34 27.42
CA PRO A 551 -23.88 14.78 26.74
C PRO A 551 -23.96 16.27 26.43
N ARG A 552 -22.80 16.90 26.39
CA ARG A 552 -22.69 18.32 26.08
C ARG A 552 -22.93 18.57 24.59
N PRO A 553 -23.37 19.79 24.19
CA PRO A 553 -23.47 20.16 22.79
C PRO A 553 -22.17 19.91 22.02
N GLU A 554 -21.03 20.20 22.63
CA GLU A 554 -19.69 19.99 22.05
C GLU A 554 -19.43 18.51 21.74
N THR A 555 -19.76 17.61 22.67
CA THR A 555 -19.62 16.15 22.46
C THR A 555 -20.51 15.66 21.32
N LEU A 556 -21.74 16.16 21.23
CA LEU A 556 -22.66 15.81 20.13
C LEU A 556 -22.25 16.42 18.78
N ILE A 557 -21.49 17.52 18.79
CA ILE A 557 -20.87 18.08 17.58
C ILE A 557 -19.71 17.17 17.16
N ALA A 558 -18.84 16.79 18.09
CA ALA A 558 -17.71 15.91 17.81
C ALA A 558 -18.15 14.54 17.29
N GLU A 559 -19.15 13.90 17.91
CA GLU A 559 -19.71 12.63 17.43
C GLU A 559 -20.22 12.75 15.98
N ARG A 560 -20.89 13.86 15.65
CA ARG A 560 -21.35 14.10 14.29
C ARG A 560 -20.19 14.35 13.32
N GLY A 561 -19.13 14.98 13.78
CA GLY A 561 -17.87 15.11 13.04
C GLY A 561 -17.30 13.75 12.67
N VAL A 562 -17.21 12.82 13.64
CA VAL A 562 -16.79 11.43 13.41
C VAL A 562 -17.67 10.77 12.34
N LEU A 563 -18.99 10.83 12.48
CA LEU A 563 -19.92 10.19 11.54
C LEU A 563 -19.83 10.76 10.12
N ASN A 564 -19.73 12.08 9.99
CA ASN A 564 -19.57 12.74 8.70
C ASN A 564 -18.22 12.39 8.05
N ALA A 565 -17.15 12.30 8.85
CA ALA A 565 -15.83 11.92 8.36
C ALA A 565 -15.80 10.44 7.92
N LEU A 566 -16.44 9.52 8.66
CA LEU A 566 -16.61 8.12 8.24
C LEU A 566 -17.45 7.98 6.96
N GLU A 567 -18.52 8.77 6.79
CA GLU A 567 -19.28 8.80 5.54
C GLU A 567 -18.42 9.27 4.36
N ARG A 568 -17.58 10.30 4.59
CA ARG A 568 -16.62 10.80 3.60
C ARG A 568 -15.57 9.74 3.24
N VAL A 569 -15.01 9.03 4.23
CA VAL A 569 -14.11 7.89 4.00
C VAL A 569 -14.76 6.90 3.05
N GLY A 570 -15.99 6.47 3.31
CA GLY A 570 -16.69 5.50 2.44
C GLY A 570 -16.84 5.99 0.99
N ALA A 571 -17.11 7.29 0.80
CA ALA A 571 -17.22 7.89 -0.53
C ALA A 571 -15.88 7.98 -1.28
N ILE A 572 -14.77 8.23 -0.57
CA ILE A 572 -13.42 8.29 -1.13
C ILE A 572 -12.89 6.87 -1.41
N TYR A 573 -13.18 5.91 -0.53
CA TYR A 573 -12.81 4.50 -0.70
C TYR A 573 -13.46 3.94 -1.97
N HIS A 574 -14.71 4.32 -2.24
CA HIS A 574 -15.40 3.95 -3.47
C HIS A 574 -14.82 4.59 -4.74
N GLN A 575 -13.82 5.47 -4.65
CA GLN A 575 -13.08 6.02 -5.78
C GLN A 575 -11.66 5.44 -5.87
N MET A 576 -11.31 4.51 -4.97
CA MET A 576 -9.96 3.93 -4.84
C MET A 576 -8.87 4.99 -4.62
N ASP A 577 -9.24 6.13 -4.03
CA ASP A 577 -8.31 7.17 -3.58
C ASP A 577 -7.83 6.83 -2.16
N TRP A 578 -6.87 5.90 -2.11
CA TRP A 578 -6.37 5.34 -0.86
C TRP A 578 -5.68 6.39 0.03
N GLN A 579 -4.93 7.32 -0.58
CA GLN A 579 -4.30 8.42 0.15
C GLN A 579 -5.35 9.36 0.75
N GLY A 580 -6.36 9.74 -0.02
CA GLY A 580 -7.48 10.54 0.49
C GLY A 580 -8.26 9.83 1.60
N CYS A 581 -8.39 8.51 1.55
CA CYS A 581 -9.00 7.71 2.63
C CYS A 581 -8.17 7.77 3.91
N TYR A 582 -6.85 7.56 3.80
CA TYR A 582 -5.94 7.65 4.95
C TYR A 582 -6.02 9.02 5.63
N GLU A 583 -6.00 10.10 4.84
CA GLU A 583 -6.16 11.47 5.33
C GLU A 583 -7.52 11.70 6.00
N ALA A 584 -8.59 11.16 5.42
CA ALA A 584 -9.93 11.23 6.00
C ALA A 584 -10.04 10.42 7.31
N PHE A 585 -9.35 9.28 7.45
CA PHE A 585 -9.27 8.56 8.72
C PHE A 585 -8.49 9.33 9.78
N ASN A 586 -7.43 10.06 9.42
CA ASN A 586 -6.77 10.95 10.37
C ASN A 586 -7.74 12.05 10.88
N GLU A 587 -8.64 12.54 10.02
CA GLU A 587 -9.72 13.45 10.45
C GLU A 587 -10.70 12.76 11.41
N VAL A 588 -11.07 11.50 11.16
CA VAL A 588 -11.89 10.68 12.07
C VAL A 588 -11.24 10.60 13.46
N GLN A 589 -9.94 10.31 13.51
CA GLN A 589 -9.17 10.22 14.76
C GLN A 589 -9.14 11.56 15.51
N ASP A 590 -8.96 12.68 14.80
CA ASP A 590 -9.05 14.00 15.40
C ASP A 590 -10.44 14.30 15.99
N TRP A 591 -11.52 13.88 15.31
CA TRP A 591 -12.88 14.02 15.85
C TRP A 591 -13.15 13.10 17.04
N LEU A 592 -12.64 11.88 17.06
CA LEU A 592 -12.71 10.96 18.22
C LEU A 592 -11.96 11.55 19.43
N LYS A 593 -10.81 12.17 19.19
CA LYS A 593 -10.08 12.93 20.20
C LYS A 593 -10.90 14.10 20.73
N ARG A 594 -11.56 14.87 19.86
CA ARG A 594 -12.47 15.95 20.31
C ARG A 594 -13.66 15.44 21.12
N MET A 595 -14.22 14.31 20.72
CA MET A 595 -15.29 13.65 21.44
C MET A 595 -14.83 13.25 22.84
N THR A 596 -13.61 12.71 22.97
CA THR A 596 -12.98 12.39 24.25
C THR A 596 -12.88 13.59 25.18
N PHE A 597 -12.23 14.66 24.71
CA PHE A 597 -11.97 15.81 25.55
C PHE A 597 -13.25 16.56 25.91
N SER A 598 -14.19 16.70 24.98
CA SER A 598 -15.46 17.39 25.24
C SER A 598 -16.33 16.70 26.32
N MET A 599 -16.15 15.39 26.54
CA MET A 599 -16.82 14.68 27.65
C MET A 599 -16.31 15.11 29.03
N HIS A 600 -15.08 15.62 29.12
CA HIS A 600 -14.39 15.86 30.39
C HIS A 600 -14.02 17.32 30.63
N ASP A 601 -13.63 18.05 29.58
CA ASP A 601 -13.10 19.40 29.67
C ASP A 601 -14.17 20.46 29.45
N THR A 602 -14.47 21.24 30.47
CA THR A 602 -15.50 22.29 30.41
C THR A 602 -14.94 23.71 30.41
N VAL A 603 -13.62 23.85 30.37
CA VAL A 603 -12.94 25.13 30.55
C VAL A 603 -12.36 25.57 29.20
N PRO A 604 -12.72 26.76 28.69
CA PRO A 604 -12.11 27.28 27.47
C PRO A 604 -10.60 27.52 27.60
N PRO A 605 -9.86 27.47 26.48
CA PRO A 605 -8.46 27.86 26.46
C PRO A 605 -8.31 29.33 26.87
N VAL A 606 -7.14 29.70 27.39
CA VAL A 606 -6.84 31.05 27.84
C VAL A 606 -5.95 31.75 26.83
N ILE A 607 -6.46 32.84 26.24
CA ILE A 607 -5.67 33.78 25.43
C ILE A 607 -5.02 34.78 26.39
N THR A 608 -3.73 34.62 26.67
CA THR A 608 -3.01 35.43 27.67
C THR A 608 -2.53 36.75 27.10
N ASP A 609 -2.09 36.75 25.84
CA ASP A 609 -1.69 37.95 25.10
C ASP A 609 -1.86 37.74 23.60
N TRP A 610 -1.95 38.83 22.84
CA TRP A 610 -1.92 38.80 21.38
C TRP A 610 -1.62 40.19 20.80
N GLY A 611 -1.03 40.23 19.62
CA GLY A 611 -0.62 41.48 18.97
C GLY A 611 -0.34 41.34 17.48
N THR A 612 0.21 42.41 16.90
CA THR A 612 0.59 42.47 15.49
C THR A 612 2.07 42.86 15.34
N VAL A 613 2.66 42.45 14.23
CA VAL A 613 4.00 42.82 13.77
C VAL A 613 3.88 43.34 12.33
N PRO A 614 4.17 44.62 12.06
CA PRO A 614 4.52 45.68 13.02
C PRO A 614 3.38 46.05 13.99
N THR A 615 3.73 46.63 15.13
CA THR A 615 2.77 47.07 16.17
C THR A 615 1.97 48.31 15.75
N GLU A 616 2.59 49.19 14.96
CA GLU A 616 1.91 50.30 14.30
C GLU A 616 1.47 49.85 12.91
N PHE A 617 0.21 50.14 12.57
CA PHE A 617 -0.50 49.50 11.48
C PHE A 617 -0.63 50.43 10.27
N GLU A 618 -0.09 50.01 9.12
CA GLU A 618 -0.12 50.78 7.86
C GLU A 618 -0.86 50.06 6.72
N PHE A 619 -1.91 49.26 6.98
CA PHE A 619 -2.71 48.52 5.96
C PHE A 619 -1.95 47.55 5.03
N ASP A 620 -0.63 47.59 5.02
CA ASP A 620 0.28 46.64 4.41
C ASP A 620 0.21 45.27 5.10
N THR A 621 0.78 44.26 4.45
CA THR A 621 0.96 42.90 5.00
C THR A 621 1.56 42.93 6.41
N PHE A 622 0.94 42.19 7.32
CA PHE A 622 1.33 42.14 8.74
C PHE A 622 1.13 40.75 9.32
N THR A 623 1.85 40.43 10.39
CA THR A 623 1.66 39.18 11.13
C THR A 623 0.87 39.45 12.40
N VAL A 624 -0.07 38.57 12.71
CA VAL A 624 -0.80 38.55 13.97
C VAL A 624 -0.29 37.38 14.78
N TRP A 625 0.00 37.59 16.06
CA TRP A 625 0.45 36.53 16.97
C TRP A 625 -0.45 36.48 18.21
N ALA A 626 -0.58 35.30 18.82
CA ALA A 626 -1.37 35.05 20.01
C ALA A 626 -0.70 33.99 20.92
N GLN A 627 -0.71 34.26 22.22
CA GLN A 627 -0.33 33.31 23.25
C GLN A 627 -1.60 32.66 23.79
N VAL A 628 -1.75 31.37 23.50
CA VAL A 628 -2.92 30.58 23.86
C VAL A 628 -2.46 29.34 24.60
N THR A 629 -3.01 29.11 25.78
CA THR A 629 -2.69 27.95 26.61
C THR A 629 -3.97 27.27 27.03
N ASP A 630 -3.91 25.95 27.16
CA ASP A 630 -4.94 25.16 27.81
C ASP A 630 -4.30 24.14 28.74
N ASP A 631 -4.88 23.97 29.93
CA ASP A 631 -4.29 23.19 31.02
C ASP A 631 -4.75 21.72 31.02
N PHE A 632 -5.71 21.34 30.17
CA PHE A 632 -6.30 20.00 30.19
C PHE A 632 -6.37 19.33 28.81
N ALA A 633 -7.19 19.83 27.87
CA ALA A 633 -7.36 19.26 26.55
C ALA A 633 -6.24 19.67 25.57
N GLY A 634 -5.53 20.76 25.87
CA GLY A 634 -4.60 21.40 24.94
C GLY A 634 -5.34 22.23 23.88
N VAL A 635 -4.60 23.08 23.18
CA VAL A 635 -5.16 23.95 22.13
C VAL A 635 -5.28 23.15 20.82
N ASP A 636 -6.45 23.21 20.18
CA ASP A 636 -6.76 22.56 18.91
C ASP A 636 -6.48 23.52 17.74
N ASN A 637 -7.17 24.67 17.75
CA ASN A 637 -7.05 25.67 16.67
C ASN A 637 -7.04 27.09 17.25
N VAL A 638 -6.22 27.96 16.66
CA VAL A 638 -6.25 29.41 16.86
C VAL A 638 -6.41 30.07 15.50
N THR A 639 -7.45 30.88 15.35
CA THR A 639 -7.79 31.57 14.10
C THR A 639 -7.88 33.07 14.34
N VAL A 640 -7.32 33.84 13.42
CA VAL A 640 -7.44 35.30 13.38
C VAL A 640 -8.63 35.65 12.51
N HIS A 641 -9.58 36.39 13.07
CA HIS A 641 -10.75 36.88 12.35
C HIS A 641 -10.61 38.37 12.07
N ILE A 642 -10.87 38.76 10.83
CA ILE A 642 -10.83 40.16 10.38
C ILE A 642 -12.12 40.51 9.67
N VAL A 643 -12.84 41.49 10.19
CA VAL A 643 -14.02 42.05 9.55
C VAL A 643 -13.70 43.38 8.89
N LEU A 644 -13.73 43.40 7.56
CA LEU A 644 -13.46 44.57 6.72
C LEU A 644 -14.71 45.44 6.56
N ASN A 645 -14.63 46.72 6.91
CA ASN A 645 -15.72 47.71 6.80
C ASN A 645 -17.09 47.22 7.32
N ASN A 646 -17.11 46.34 8.34
CA ASN A 646 -18.32 45.70 8.89
C ASN A 646 -19.15 44.88 7.89
N SER A 647 -18.53 44.31 6.85
CA SER A 647 -19.27 43.64 5.76
C SER A 647 -18.73 42.28 5.33
N VAL A 648 -17.42 42.06 5.41
CA VAL A 648 -16.78 40.81 4.99
C VAL A 648 -15.90 40.32 6.14
N GLU A 649 -16.13 39.10 6.59
CA GLU A 649 -15.28 38.40 7.55
C GLU A 649 -14.28 37.52 6.80
N LEU A 650 -13.02 37.61 7.19
CA LEU A 650 -11.91 36.82 6.68
C LEU A 650 -11.25 36.08 7.84
N GLU A 651 -10.89 34.83 7.62
CA GLU A 651 -10.30 33.96 8.62
C GLU A 651 -8.89 33.56 8.19
N TYR A 652 -7.94 33.65 9.12
CA TYR A 652 -6.55 33.26 8.91
C TYR A 652 -6.13 32.27 10.01
N PRO A 653 -6.04 30.97 9.71
CA PRO A 653 -5.54 29.97 10.65
C PRO A 653 -4.12 30.29 11.09
N CYS A 654 -3.84 30.20 12.39
CA CYS A 654 -2.51 30.40 12.93
C CYS A 654 -1.67 29.12 12.90
N VAL A 655 -0.36 29.28 12.75
CA VAL A 655 0.64 28.22 12.92
C VAL A 655 1.32 28.41 14.27
N PHE A 656 1.49 27.32 15.02
CA PHE A 656 2.22 27.31 16.28
C PHE A 656 3.71 27.12 16.04
N ASP A 657 4.54 28.06 16.52
CA ASP A 657 6.01 28.03 16.33
C ASP A 657 6.80 27.42 17.51
N GLY A 658 6.09 26.84 18.48
CA GLY A 658 6.64 26.36 19.74
C GLY A 658 6.50 27.38 20.89
N SER A 659 6.12 28.62 20.60
CA SER A 659 5.85 29.66 21.60
C SER A 659 4.53 30.40 21.36
N ASP A 660 4.33 30.92 20.17
CA ASP A 660 3.18 31.74 19.80
C ASP A 660 2.44 31.11 18.60
N TRP A 661 1.14 31.37 18.54
CA TRP A 661 0.30 31.09 17.37
C TRP A 661 0.32 32.30 16.46
N SER A 662 0.72 32.16 15.20
CA SER A 662 0.80 33.31 14.29
C SER A 662 0.21 33.08 12.90
N ALA A 663 -0.36 34.13 12.32
CA ALA A 663 -0.86 34.13 10.95
C ALA A 663 -0.40 35.40 10.22
N THR A 664 0.01 35.26 8.96
CA THR A 664 0.31 36.41 8.10
C THR A 664 -0.96 36.83 7.37
N VAL A 665 -1.33 38.10 7.55
CA VAL A 665 -2.48 38.73 6.95
C VAL A 665 -1.99 39.59 5.78
N PRO A 666 -2.51 39.39 4.55
CA PRO A 666 -2.12 40.17 3.39
C PRO A 666 -2.62 41.62 3.47
N ASP A 667 -2.05 42.48 2.63
CA ASP A 667 -2.50 43.86 2.40
C ASP A 667 -3.97 43.92 1.93
N PHE A 668 -4.68 44.95 2.38
CA PHE A 668 -6.06 45.24 2.02
C PHE A 668 -6.18 46.57 1.25
N ASP A 669 -6.29 46.47 -0.08
CA ASP A 669 -6.57 47.62 -0.96
C ASP A 669 -7.93 48.28 -0.66
N ASN A 670 -7.93 49.61 -0.40
CA ASN A 670 -9.12 50.47 -0.29
C ASN A 670 -10.00 50.35 0.98
N TYR A 671 -9.47 49.86 2.10
CA TYR A 671 -10.22 49.77 3.35
C TYR A 671 -9.87 50.90 4.32
N THR A 672 -10.88 51.45 5.01
CA THR A 672 -10.70 52.54 5.98
C THR A 672 -10.66 52.06 7.42
N SER A 673 -11.13 50.84 7.67
CA SER A 673 -11.11 50.22 9.00
C SER A 673 -11.36 48.73 8.93
N PHE A 674 -10.82 47.98 9.88
CA PHE A 674 -11.24 46.61 10.16
C PHE A 674 -11.26 46.31 11.65
N VAL A 675 -12.04 45.29 12.01
CA VAL A 675 -12.11 44.73 13.36
C VAL A 675 -11.35 43.42 13.34
N ILE A 676 -10.39 43.25 14.25
CA ILE A 676 -9.59 42.04 14.37
C ILE A 676 -9.73 41.43 15.77
N TRP A 677 -9.86 40.12 15.85
CA TRP A 677 -9.79 39.35 17.11
C TRP A 677 -9.19 37.96 16.88
N ILE A 678 -8.86 37.31 17.98
CA ILE A 678 -8.39 35.92 18.02
C ILE A 678 -9.52 35.06 18.54
N GLU A 679 -9.74 33.95 17.86
CA GLU A 679 -10.61 32.86 18.28
C GLU A 679 -9.77 31.63 18.53
N ALA A 680 -9.94 31.00 19.69
CA ALA A 680 -9.22 29.80 20.06
C ALA A 680 -10.19 28.70 20.51
N TYR A 681 -9.91 27.49 20.07
CA TYR A 681 -10.58 26.26 20.50
C TYR A 681 -9.57 25.33 21.16
N ASP A 682 -9.98 24.68 22.23
CA ASP A 682 -9.28 23.50 22.76
C ASP A 682 -9.79 22.23 22.06
N TRP A 683 -9.15 21.10 22.34
CA TRP A 683 -9.63 19.81 21.83
C TRP A 683 -10.99 19.41 22.43
N GLY A 684 -11.42 20.02 23.54
CA GLY A 684 -12.77 19.86 24.10
C GLY A 684 -13.86 20.65 23.36
N LEU A 685 -13.51 21.37 22.28
CA LEU A 685 -14.34 22.31 21.54
C LEU A 685 -14.86 23.49 22.39
N ASN A 686 -14.23 23.77 23.52
CA ASN A 686 -14.50 24.99 24.28
C ASN A 686 -13.86 26.18 23.57
N ARG A 687 -14.59 27.29 23.53
CA ARG A 687 -14.24 28.46 22.73
C ARG A 687 -13.81 29.63 23.59
N ALA A 688 -12.70 30.27 23.22
CA ALA A 688 -12.24 31.54 23.78
C ALA A 688 -12.12 32.61 22.69
N LEU A 689 -12.47 33.85 23.06
CA LEU A 689 -12.37 35.00 22.19
C LEU A 689 -11.53 36.09 22.84
N SER A 690 -10.60 36.66 22.10
CA SER A 690 -9.87 37.83 22.54
C SER A 690 -10.74 39.09 22.42
N GLN A 691 -10.28 40.19 23.04
CA GLN A 691 -10.93 41.48 22.85
C GLN A 691 -10.76 41.94 21.40
N GLN A 692 -11.85 42.33 20.75
CA GLN A 692 -11.80 42.94 19.42
C GLN A 692 -11.01 44.25 19.44
N ARG A 693 -10.07 44.41 18.50
CA ARG A 693 -9.40 45.69 18.23
C ARG A 693 -9.93 46.27 16.93
N ILE A 694 -10.33 47.54 16.97
CA ILE A 694 -10.72 48.30 15.78
C ILE A 694 -9.51 49.11 15.34
N LEU A 695 -9.05 48.87 14.12
CA LEU A 695 -7.94 49.60 13.52
C LEU A 695 -8.49 50.48 12.40
N TYR A 696 -8.02 51.74 12.35
CA TYR A 696 -8.43 52.73 11.35
C TYR A 696 -7.24 53.04 10.46
N GLY A 697 -7.49 53.15 9.15
CA GLY A 697 -6.51 53.64 8.21
C GLY A 697 -6.38 55.14 8.32
N GLU A 698 -5.15 55.62 8.46
CA GLU A 698 -4.86 56.99 8.07
C GLU A 698 -5.17 57.07 6.58
N SER A 699 -6.33 57.62 6.23
CA SER A 699 -6.58 58.01 4.84
C SER A 699 -5.41 58.88 4.42
N GLY A 700 -4.63 58.44 3.44
CA GLY A 700 -3.47 59.14 2.86
C GLY A 700 -3.80 60.48 2.18
N GLY A 701 -4.75 61.24 2.72
CA GLY A 701 -4.93 62.65 2.45
C GLY A 701 -3.94 63.45 3.28
N GLY A 702 -2.75 63.66 2.72
CA GLY A 702 -1.80 64.67 3.20
C GLY A 702 -2.47 66.04 3.28
N LEU A 703 -3.06 66.35 4.43
CA LEU A 703 -3.46 67.70 4.80
C LEU A 703 -2.23 68.36 5.41
N PHE A 704 -1.62 69.25 4.62
CA PHE A 704 -0.63 70.24 5.03
C PHE A 704 -0.81 70.67 6.49
N LEU A 705 0.01 70.13 7.38
CA LEU A 705 0.18 70.65 8.72
C LEU A 705 0.78 72.04 8.59
N TRP A 706 -0.07 73.06 8.75
CA TRP A 706 0.40 74.40 9.06
C TRP A 706 1.11 74.32 10.43
N ASP A 707 2.42 74.46 10.38
CA ASP A 707 3.31 74.64 11.52
C ASP A 707 2.64 75.54 12.60
N PRO A 708 2.46 75.07 13.86
CA PRO A 708 1.86 75.86 14.93
C PRO A 708 2.59 77.18 15.22
N ILE A 709 3.81 77.36 14.70
CA ILE A 709 4.54 78.63 14.73
C ILE A 709 3.91 79.69 13.79
N ALA A 710 3.35 79.28 12.64
CA ALA A 710 2.73 80.22 11.68
C ALA A 710 1.41 80.82 12.21
N VAL A 711 0.62 80.03 12.95
CA VAL A 711 -0.65 80.49 13.55
C VAL A 711 -0.40 81.47 14.70
N ALA A 712 0.68 81.29 15.48
CA ALA A 712 1.09 82.23 16.52
C ALA A 712 1.57 83.57 15.94
N VAL A 713 2.29 83.56 14.81
CA VAL A 713 2.80 84.78 14.17
C VAL A 713 1.68 85.58 13.50
N VAL A 714 0.70 84.93 12.85
CA VAL A 714 -0.45 85.62 12.25
C VAL A 714 -1.40 86.17 13.32
N GLY A 715 -1.58 85.46 14.45
CA GLY A 715 -2.33 85.96 15.61
C GLY A 715 -1.69 87.19 16.26
N ALA A 716 -0.36 87.21 16.41
CA ALA A 716 0.38 88.34 16.98
C ALA A 716 0.34 89.59 16.09
N ILE A 717 0.49 89.42 14.76
CA ILE A 717 0.43 90.55 13.80
C ILE A 717 -0.99 91.14 13.74
N SER A 718 -2.03 90.31 13.80
CA SER A 718 -3.43 90.75 13.81
C SER A 718 -3.78 91.54 15.07
N THR A 719 -3.24 91.12 16.23
CA THR A 719 -3.48 91.80 17.51
C THR A 719 -2.75 93.15 17.58
N ILE A 720 -1.51 93.24 17.06
CA ILE A 720 -0.77 94.51 16.97
C ILE A 720 -1.48 95.48 16.00
N ALA A 721 -1.99 95.00 14.87
CA ALA A 721 -2.74 95.83 13.92
C ALA A 721 -4.02 96.40 14.55
N ILE A 722 -4.76 95.61 15.33
CA ILE A 722 -5.97 96.07 16.04
C ILE A 722 -5.61 97.09 17.12
N VAL A 723 -4.54 96.87 17.89
CA VAL A 723 -4.08 97.84 18.91
C VAL A 723 -3.62 99.15 18.27
N VAL A 724 -2.91 99.11 17.14
CA VAL A 724 -2.48 100.32 16.42
C VAL A 724 -3.67 101.09 15.83
N VAL A 725 -4.70 100.39 15.32
CA VAL A 725 -5.92 101.03 14.82
C VAL A 725 -6.73 101.64 15.97
N ILE A 726 -6.91 100.93 17.08
CA ILE A 726 -7.59 101.45 18.28
C ILE A 726 -6.82 102.63 18.87
N TRP A 727 -5.49 102.58 18.92
CA TRP A 727 -4.65 103.69 19.41
C TRP A 727 -4.70 104.89 18.46
N LYS A 728 -4.66 104.71 17.13
CA LYS A 728 -4.86 105.81 16.16
C LYS A 728 -6.25 106.43 16.25
N LEU A 729 -7.28 105.62 16.51
CA LEU A 729 -8.66 106.11 16.70
C LEU A 729 -8.84 106.82 18.05
N TYR A 730 -8.13 106.39 19.10
CA TYR A 730 -8.10 107.03 20.41
C TYR A 730 -7.32 108.36 20.39
N ALA A 731 -6.16 108.40 19.72
CA ALA A 731 -5.34 109.60 19.55
C ALA A 731 -6.05 110.67 18.69
N ARG A 732 -6.82 110.29 17.66
CA ARG A 732 -7.66 111.23 16.90
C ARG A 732 -8.84 111.81 17.69
N ARG A 733 -9.26 111.20 18.81
CA ARG A 733 -10.36 111.69 19.67
C ARG A 733 -9.90 112.59 20.81
N LYS A 734 -8.61 112.65 21.11
CA LYS A 734 -8.00 113.58 22.08
C LYS A 734 -6.89 114.34 21.37
N GLY A 735 -7.22 115.48 20.76
CA GLY A 735 -6.30 116.27 19.93
C GLY A 735 -4.91 116.49 20.54
N VAL A 736 -3.97 115.64 20.10
CA VAL A 736 -2.52 115.81 20.05
C VAL A 736 -2.08 115.39 18.67
#